data_AF-A0A4Q1A961-F1
#
_entry.id   AF-A0A4Q1A961-F1
#
_cell.length_a   1.000
_cell.length_b   1.000
_cell.length_c   1.000
_cell.angle_alpha   90.00
_cell.angle_beta   90.00
_cell.angle_gamma   90.00
#
_symmetry.space_group_name_H-M   'P 1'
#
loop_
_entity.id
_entity.type
_entity.pdbx_description
1 polymer ?
#
loop_
_entity_poly.entity_id
_entity_poly.type
_entity_poly.pdbx_seq_one_letter_code
_entity_poly.pdbx_strand_id
1 'polypeptide(L)'
;TTNAVDELLKGVVNNEGIIEANSLDGVTGFVELFAHGGEAKIAGAIRAKEGFVETSGKELNVASTTEIKTSKWLLDPVNMIIENTGGNILTGASVSANAIQNALVSADVELQADNDITVNENITWADPTKLTLTAGNEIYVNATIENTNDTNGGVYFNAANASDKVIFDTNAKVVINNVHQLQWINTALNGNYELGSDIDASDTVNWNGSKGFEMIGYPFTGKLDGKNYAIDSLYINRPTLDGTDAYNGFRVGMFFNLDNAEIRNLKMTNVDIIGVVDAGALVGFANNSILDNIHVAGNVSATQTNPSNAVQVGGIVALMKNTTLTDSSFTGNVSGANTVGGLVGKAEENSKIINSSSQGAVNASHTNASNFGGLVGILRESSIRDSFSTMNINAGTTNEIIGGLVGQIFLSGSITNSYSRGTITGNRLLGGLVGWASGTNNNDIVILNSSFEGNINANGYFVGGLIGHSTNTQIDDSYSIVSILNGTNSLGGLIGRMSNTQISNSYSKSTINGNNSLGGLIGSTGDSTENNNGSSITDSYFEGTINASEFNIGGLIGYANKLEIDNSYSKATITGTSSVGGVLGYGQGSSTNDISITDSYFEGEIDASSDYIGGVVGYVDNGIINSSHTKSSTISGDDKIGGLIGYTKNTTINNSYADTTVKGNNYVGGLVGILQTGEVNRSYSKGTVSGDKYVAGLVGSGSSFSNNIIINNSYTEVDVTANEYSGGFIGWGITDPGYSLSINNSYANGKVSVTNASRGHGFIGLHQSGRTININNSFWNTTKSGYTNDKSGSKGLSASSIKDLNIFKNANWDIVEDSTMIKGTPVLSWQVGKDGDTKPIWLIGTKVTSKPIIDKPATETPNK
;
A
#
# COMPACT_ATOMS: atom_id res chain seq x y z
N THR A 1 -9.02 -14.80 72.96
CA THR A 1 -7.86 -15.21 73.77
C THR A 1 -6.52 -14.87 73.11
N THR A 2 -6.48 -14.42 71.85
CA THR A 2 -5.29 -13.81 71.20
C THR A 2 -5.17 -12.32 71.52
N ASN A 3 -6.22 -11.51 71.33
CA ASN A 3 -6.20 -10.07 71.65
C ASN A 3 -5.84 -9.73 73.11
N ALA A 4 -6.15 -10.62 74.06
CA ALA A 4 -5.81 -10.42 75.47
C ALA A 4 -4.35 -10.72 75.79
N VAL A 5 -3.69 -11.57 74.97
CA VAL A 5 -2.26 -11.86 75.07
C VAL A 5 -1.46 -10.74 74.40
N ASP A 6 -1.89 -10.26 73.24
CA ASP A 6 -1.24 -9.15 72.55
C ASP A 6 -1.30 -7.85 73.35
N GLU A 7 -2.43 -7.58 74.03
CA GLU A 7 -2.54 -6.45 74.97
C GLU A 7 -1.64 -6.62 76.21
N LEU A 8 -1.41 -7.84 76.68
CA LEU A 8 -0.55 -8.11 77.83
C LEU A 8 0.95 -8.04 77.50
N LEU A 9 1.31 -8.29 76.24
CA LEU A 9 2.70 -8.38 75.76
C LEU A 9 3.20 -7.09 75.08
N LYS A 10 2.40 -6.01 75.06
CA LYS A 10 2.76 -4.73 74.43
C LYS A 10 4.09 -4.19 74.96
N GLY A 11 5.14 -4.32 74.15
CA GLY A 11 6.42 -3.65 74.37
C GLY A 11 6.36 -2.18 73.99
N VAL A 12 7.16 -1.36 74.66
CA VAL A 12 7.50 -0.01 74.18
C VAL A 12 9.01 0.09 74.11
N VAL A 13 9.53 0.42 72.93
CA VAL A 13 10.96 0.67 72.70
C VAL A 13 11.11 2.13 72.26
N ASN A 14 11.95 2.90 72.95
CA ASN A 14 12.29 4.27 72.53
C ASN A 14 13.81 4.41 72.44
N ASN A 15 14.32 4.80 71.27
CA ASN A 15 15.73 5.09 71.05
C ASN A 15 15.94 6.51 70.53
N GLU A 16 16.45 7.38 71.40
CA GLU A 16 16.92 8.74 71.05
C GLU A 16 18.46 8.84 71.07
N GLY A 17 19.16 7.78 71.49
CA GLY A 17 20.61 7.74 71.69
C GLY A 17 21.39 7.07 70.56
N ILE A 18 22.60 6.61 70.85
CA ILE A 18 23.45 5.86 69.91
C ILE A 18 23.48 4.39 70.32
N ILE A 19 23.15 3.49 69.40
CA ILE A 19 23.36 2.04 69.54
C ILE A 19 24.40 1.63 68.50
N GLU A 20 25.46 0.94 68.92
CA GLU A 20 26.58 0.57 68.05
C GLU A 20 27.00 -0.89 68.27
N ALA A 21 26.99 -1.67 67.19
CA ALA A 21 27.50 -3.03 67.11
C ALA A 21 28.67 -3.07 66.12
N ASN A 22 29.84 -3.48 66.60
CA ASN A 22 31.05 -3.57 65.77
C ASN A 22 31.07 -4.86 64.94
N SER A 23 31.72 -4.79 63.78
CA SER A 23 31.99 -5.93 62.90
C SER A 23 33.48 -6.16 62.74
N LEU A 24 33.88 -7.41 62.49
CA LEU A 24 35.26 -7.82 62.25
C LEU A 24 35.31 -9.04 61.32
N ASP A 25 36.04 -8.93 60.21
CA ASP A 25 36.44 -10.02 59.29
C ASP A 25 35.45 -11.20 59.18
N GLY A 26 34.35 -10.99 58.46
CA GLY A 26 33.33 -12.02 58.20
C GLY A 26 32.33 -12.25 59.34
N VAL A 27 32.49 -11.58 60.49
CA VAL A 27 31.51 -11.52 61.57
C VAL A 27 30.88 -10.13 61.61
N THR A 28 29.60 -10.07 61.29
CA THR A 28 28.85 -8.82 61.17
C THR A 28 28.07 -8.50 62.44
N GLY A 29 28.06 -7.22 62.81
CA GLY A 29 27.23 -6.69 63.89
C GLY A 29 25.74 -6.82 63.58
N PHE A 30 24.94 -6.99 64.63
CA PHE A 30 23.49 -7.14 64.56
C PHE A 30 22.84 -6.28 65.64
N VAL A 31 21.87 -5.45 65.27
CA VAL A 31 21.06 -4.65 66.20
C VAL A 31 19.58 -4.89 65.90
N GLU A 32 18.82 -5.31 66.90
CA GLU A 32 17.37 -5.51 66.80
C GLU A 32 16.68 -4.64 67.87
N LEU A 33 15.79 -3.75 67.44
CA LEU A 33 14.87 -3.02 68.30
C LEU A 33 13.46 -3.51 68.03
N PHE A 34 12.95 -4.37 68.90
CA PHE A 34 11.66 -5.04 68.72
C PHE A 34 10.68 -4.73 69.85
N ALA A 35 9.54 -4.12 69.49
CA ALA A 35 8.41 -3.84 70.39
C ALA A 35 7.24 -4.80 70.11
N HIS A 36 7.30 -6.02 70.63
CA HIS A 36 6.29 -7.06 70.39
C HIS A 36 4.86 -6.55 70.71
N GLY A 37 3.97 -6.57 69.71
CA GLY A 37 2.57 -6.13 69.84
C GLY A 37 2.35 -4.64 70.19
N GLY A 38 3.42 -3.85 70.33
CA GLY A 38 3.40 -2.49 70.84
C GLY A 38 4.12 -1.48 69.95
N GLU A 39 4.71 -0.44 70.55
CA GLU A 39 5.21 0.73 69.83
C GLU A 39 6.75 0.85 69.89
N ALA A 40 7.39 1.01 68.74
CA ALA A 40 8.81 1.35 68.63
C ALA A 40 8.98 2.80 68.12
N LYS A 41 9.71 3.64 68.87
CA LYS A 41 10.08 5.01 68.51
C LYS A 41 11.59 5.11 68.30
N ILE A 42 12.00 5.54 67.12
CA ILE A 42 13.41 5.65 66.72
C ILE A 42 13.67 7.11 66.29
N ALA A 43 14.62 7.76 66.96
CA ALA A 43 15.04 9.13 66.67
C ALA A 43 16.56 9.35 66.78
N GLY A 44 17.31 8.38 67.32
CA GLY A 44 18.76 8.39 67.50
C GLY A 44 19.57 7.70 66.39
N ALA A 45 20.83 7.37 66.65
CA ALA A 45 21.71 6.69 65.69
C ALA A 45 21.82 5.19 65.98
N ILE A 46 21.78 4.35 64.94
CA ILE A 46 22.01 2.90 65.04
C ILE A 46 23.09 2.53 64.03
N ARG A 47 24.17 1.90 64.52
CA ARG A 47 25.34 1.57 63.72
C ARG A 47 25.66 0.09 63.86
N ALA A 48 25.63 -0.64 62.76
CA ALA A 48 26.07 -2.02 62.63
C ALA A 48 26.87 -2.13 61.33
N LYS A 49 28.09 -1.59 61.30
CA LYS A 49 28.89 -1.45 60.07
C LYS A 49 28.98 -2.82 59.36
N GLU A 50 28.72 -2.89 58.06
CA GLU A 50 28.73 -4.15 57.30
C GLU A 50 27.70 -5.21 57.76
N GLY A 51 26.83 -4.88 58.72
CA GLY A 51 25.92 -5.80 59.39
C GLY A 51 24.46 -5.52 59.13
N PHE A 52 23.62 -5.85 60.12
CA PHE A 52 22.17 -5.82 59.99
C PHE A 52 21.52 -5.04 61.14
N VAL A 53 20.51 -4.25 60.78
CA VAL A 53 19.65 -3.53 61.74
C VAL A 53 18.20 -3.92 61.47
N GLU A 54 17.46 -4.21 62.52
CA GLU A 54 16.00 -4.38 62.50
C GLU A 54 15.34 -3.43 63.49
N THR A 55 14.28 -2.76 63.03
CA THR A 55 13.42 -1.90 63.86
C THR A 55 11.97 -2.28 63.62
N SER A 56 11.33 -2.90 64.60
CA SER A 56 10.07 -3.62 64.42
C SER A 56 9.12 -3.40 65.61
N GLY A 57 7.82 -3.42 65.34
CA GLY A 57 6.76 -3.21 66.34
C GLY A 57 5.41 -3.03 65.66
N LYS A 58 4.31 -3.29 66.37
CA LYS A 58 2.96 -3.12 65.79
C LYS A 58 2.77 -1.72 65.19
N GLU A 59 3.21 -0.71 65.95
CA GLU A 59 3.37 0.67 65.51
C GLU A 59 4.86 1.02 65.50
N LEU A 60 5.38 1.51 64.38
CA LEU A 60 6.78 1.93 64.23
C LEU A 60 6.84 3.40 63.84
N ASN A 61 7.52 4.20 64.65
CA ASN A 61 7.71 5.63 64.46
C ASN A 61 9.19 5.94 64.28
N VAL A 62 9.60 6.31 63.07
CA VAL A 62 11.01 6.65 62.75
C VAL A 62 11.10 8.12 62.37
N ALA A 63 11.72 8.92 63.24
CA ALA A 63 11.89 10.35 63.04
C ALA A 63 12.98 10.66 62.00
N SER A 64 12.85 11.81 61.35
CA SER A 64 13.83 12.35 60.38
C SER A 64 15.25 12.55 60.92
N THR A 65 15.42 12.62 62.25
CA THR A 65 16.75 12.70 62.90
C THR A 65 17.46 11.36 63.00
N THR A 66 16.79 10.26 62.66
CA THR A 66 17.36 8.91 62.76
C THR A 66 18.52 8.73 61.79
N GLU A 67 19.65 8.23 62.28
CA GLU A 67 20.83 7.90 61.48
C GLU A 67 21.06 6.37 61.53
N ILE A 68 20.94 5.70 60.39
CA ILE A 68 21.23 4.25 60.29
C ILE A 68 22.51 4.06 59.47
N LYS A 69 23.48 3.33 60.02
CA LYS A 69 24.70 2.89 59.30
C LYS A 69 24.84 1.39 59.38
N THR A 70 24.50 0.69 58.32
CA THR A 70 24.43 -0.77 58.26
C THR A 70 24.66 -1.25 56.82
N SER A 71 24.73 -2.56 56.57
CA SER A 71 24.61 -3.08 55.18
C SER A 71 23.15 -3.31 54.80
N LYS A 72 22.33 -3.75 55.76
CA LYS A 72 20.90 -3.99 55.56
C LYS A 72 20.09 -3.45 56.73
N TRP A 73 18.98 -2.78 56.44
CA TRP A 73 18.01 -2.30 57.42
C TRP A 73 16.61 -2.84 57.11
N LEU A 74 16.01 -3.56 58.07
CA LEU A 74 14.64 -4.05 58.01
C LEU A 74 13.72 -3.23 58.92
N LEU A 75 12.57 -2.82 58.40
CA LEU A 75 11.47 -2.24 59.17
C LEU A 75 10.24 -3.14 59.02
N ASP A 76 9.62 -3.60 60.10
CA ASP A 76 8.49 -4.57 60.03
C ASP A 76 7.27 -4.19 60.93
N PRO A 77 6.51 -3.12 60.60
CA PRO A 77 5.23 -2.81 61.25
C PRO A 77 4.00 -3.45 60.62
N VAL A 78 2.82 -3.29 61.23
CA VAL A 78 1.56 -3.78 60.63
C VAL A 78 1.16 -3.00 59.38
N ASN A 79 1.25 -1.66 59.44
CA ASN A 79 1.09 -0.76 58.30
C ASN A 79 2.29 0.18 58.29
N MET A 80 2.56 0.87 57.18
CA MET A 80 3.62 1.87 57.12
C MET A 80 3.19 3.09 56.30
N ILE A 81 3.33 4.28 56.86
CA ILE A 81 3.18 5.54 56.13
C ILE A 81 4.55 6.22 56.05
N ILE A 82 5.01 6.51 54.84
CA ILE A 82 6.26 7.23 54.59
C ILE A 82 5.95 8.70 54.34
N GLU A 83 6.50 9.57 55.18
CA GLU A 83 6.26 11.02 55.17
C GLU A 83 7.54 11.81 55.48
N ASN A 84 7.50 13.16 55.41
CA ASN A 84 8.73 13.96 55.38
C ASN A 84 9.46 13.91 56.73
N THR A 85 8.73 14.16 57.82
CA THR A 85 9.32 14.26 59.15
C THR A 85 9.36 12.93 59.91
N GLY A 86 8.44 12.01 59.61
CA GLY A 86 8.21 10.78 60.39
C GLY A 86 7.75 11.06 61.84
N GLY A 87 7.06 10.12 62.47
CA GLY A 87 6.72 10.20 63.91
C GLY A 87 5.79 11.35 64.32
N ASN A 88 5.07 11.99 63.38
CA ASN A 88 3.97 12.88 63.74
C ASN A 88 2.77 12.03 64.19
N ILE A 89 2.02 12.50 65.20
CA ILE A 89 0.85 11.82 65.77
C ILE A 89 -0.29 11.81 64.74
N LEU A 90 -0.17 10.94 63.75
CA LEU A 90 -1.26 10.35 62.99
C LEU A 90 -1.40 8.92 63.53
N THR A 91 -2.62 8.45 63.72
CA THR A 91 -2.88 7.12 64.28
C THR A 91 -2.22 6.05 63.41
N GLY A 92 -1.10 5.46 63.84
CA GLY A 92 -0.41 4.41 63.10
C GLY A 92 1.12 4.51 63.15
N ALA A 93 1.79 3.64 62.38
CA ALA A 93 3.22 3.65 62.14
C ALA A 93 3.60 4.68 61.06
N SER A 94 4.53 5.59 61.40
CA SER A 94 5.02 6.65 60.52
C SER A 94 6.55 6.64 60.42
N VAL A 95 7.08 6.56 59.19
CA VAL A 95 8.51 6.48 58.89
C VAL A 95 8.95 7.69 58.06
N SER A 96 10.05 8.34 58.45
CA SER A 96 10.58 9.47 57.69
C SER A 96 11.24 9.05 56.38
N ALA A 97 10.82 9.66 55.27
CA ALA A 97 11.49 9.56 53.97
C ALA A 97 12.95 10.02 54.05
N ASN A 98 13.27 11.04 54.86
CA ASN A 98 14.65 11.49 55.05
C ASN A 98 15.52 10.43 55.76
N ALA A 99 14.95 9.72 56.74
CA ALA A 99 15.66 8.62 57.41
C ALA A 99 15.96 7.46 56.43
N ILE A 100 14.99 7.12 55.57
CA ILE A 100 15.16 6.13 54.50
C ILE A 100 16.26 6.56 53.52
N GLN A 101 16.19 7.79 53.01
CA GLN A 101 17.19 8.33 52.09
C GLN A 101 18.60 8.34 52.69
N ASN A 102 18.74 8.75 53.96
CA ASN A 102 20.03 8.73 54.66
C ASN A 102 20.60 7.32 54.81
N ALA A 103 19.75 6.32 55.08
CA ALA A 103 20.17 4.93 55.18
C ALA A 103 20.62 4.37 53.81
N LEU A 104 19.90 4.72 52.75
CA LEU A 104 20.20 4.29 51.37
C LEU A 104 21.56 4.79 50.87
N VAL A 105 22.18 5.78 51.49
CA VAL A 105 23.57 6.20 51.17
C VAL A 105 24.59 5.09 51.42
N SER A 106 24.28 4.11 52.27
CA SER A 106 25.25 3.06 52.63
C SER A 106 24.67 1.66 52.83
N ALA A 107 23.35 1.50 52.77
CA ALA A 107 22.67 0.25 53.07
C ALA A 107 21.55 -0.05 52.06
N ASP A 108 21.32 -1.33 51.80
CA ASP A 108 20.04 -1.78 51.27
C ASP A 108 18.97 -1.63 52.37
N VAL A 109 17.81 -1.10 51.98
CA VAL A 109 16.68 -0.86 52.91
C VAL A 109 15.50 -1.73 52.48
N GLU A 110 15.00 -2.54 53.42
CA GLU A 110 13.80 -3.35 53.25
C GLU A 110 12.71 -2.84 54.19
N LEU A 111 11.66 -2.28 53.59
CA LEU A 111 10.45 -1.87 54.28
C LEU A 111 9.45 -3.01 54.14
N GLN A 112 9.17 -3.70 55.22
CA GLN A 112 8.23 -4.81 55.28
C GLN A 112 7.01 -4.38 56.10
N ALA A 113 5.80 -4.60 55.60
CA ALA A 113 4.59 -4.37 56.37
C ALA A 113 3.64 -5.57 56.24
N ASP A 114 2.99 -5.94 57.35
CA ASP A 114 2.02 -7.05 57.34
C ASP A 114 0.82 -6.75 56.41
N ASN A 115 0.39 -5.50 56.32
CA ASN A 115 -0.71 -5.05 55.48
C ASN A 115 -0.22 -4.06 54.41
N ASP A 116 -0.32 -2.76 54.66
CA ASP A 116 -0.15 -1.73 53.62
C ASP A 116 1.10 -0.87 53.84
N ILE A 117 1.72 -0.45 52.72
CA ILE A 117 2.74 0.60 52.68
C ILE A 117 2.20 1.79 51.87
N THR A 118 2.32 3.00 52.39
CA THR A 118 1.93 4.24 51.68
C THR A 118 3.10 5.20 51.57
N VAL A 119 3.53 5.49 50.35
CA VAL A 119 4.62 6.42 50.01
C VAL A 119 4.05 7.80 49.67
N ASN A 120 3.97 8.71 50.64
CA ASN A 120 3.40 10.06 50.45
C ASN A 120 4.43 11.14 50.12
N GLU A 121 5.71 10.83 50.19
CA GLU A 121 6.79 11.79 50.00
C GLU A 121 7.86 11.25 49.08
N ASN A 122 8.58 12.16 48.43
CA ASN A 122 9.63 11.79 47.50
C ASN A 122 10.76 11.04 48.22
N ILE A 123 11.28 10.01 47.57
CA ILE A 123 12.45 9.26 48.05
C ILE A 123 13.49 9.29 46.93
N THR A 124 14.60 9.99 47.17
CA THR A 124 15.68 10.15 46.19
C THR A 124 17.04 9.78 46.77
N TRP A 125 17.82 8.97 46.05
CA TRP A 125 19.21 8.62 46.44
C TRP A 125 20.10 8.37 45.22
N ALA A 126 21.43 8.30 45.41
CA ALA A 126 22.42 8.21 44.32
C ALA A 126 23.33 6.97 44.39
N ASP A 127 23.41 6.33 45.56
CA ASP A 127 24.22 5.14 45.76
C ASP A 127 23.58 3.90 45.08
N PRO A 128 24.38 2.87 44.74
CA PRO A 128 23.91 1.66 44.04
C PRO A 128 23.15 0.69 44.96
N THR A 129 22.44 1.21 45.95
CA THR A 129 21.69 0.47 46.96
C THR A 129 20.23 0.30 46.56
N LYS A 130 19.62 -0.75 47.10
CA LYS A 130 18.25 -1.17 46.80
C LYS A 130 17.28 -0.75 47.91
N LEU A 131 16.15 -0.17 47.51
CA LEU A 131 14.95 -0.03 48.33
C LEU A 131 13.97 -1.15 47.99
N THR A 132 13.65 -2.01 48.95
CA THR A 132 12.63 -3.06 48.78
C THR A 132 11.39 -2.70 49.58
N LEU A 133 10.22 -2.68 48.94
CA LEU A 133 8.92 -2.44 49.57
C LEU A 133 8.13 -3.75 49.57
N THR A 134 8.01 -4.41 50.72
CA THR A 134 7.29 -5.67 50.90
C THR A 134 6.01 -5.43 51.69
N ALA A 135 4.85 -5.73 51.12
CA ALA A 135 3.55 -5.52 51.77
C ALA A 135 2.67 -6.77 51.67
N GLY A 136 2.07 -7.21 52.79
CA GLY A 136 1.15 -8.34 52.79
C GLY A 136 -0.21 -8.03 52.12
N ASN A 137 -0.55 -6.76 51.93
CA ASN A 137 -1.66 -6.30 51.12
C ASN A 137 -1.23 -5.33 50.01
N GLU A 138 -1.36 -4.01 50.17
CA GLU A 138 -1.17 -3.02 49.10
C GLU A 138 -0.01 -2.07 49.33
N ILE A 139 0.61 -1.59 48.24
CA ILE A 139 1.61 -0.52 48.24
C ILE A 139 1.03 0.67 47.48
N TYR A 140 0.75 1.75 48.17
CA TYR A 140 0.29 3.01 47.60
C TYR A 140 1.49 3.92 47.32
N VAL A 141 1.73 4.27 46.06
CA VAL A 141 2.77 5.20 45.64
C VAL A 141 2.10 6.51 45.27
N ASN A 142 2.27 7.55 46.09
CA ASN A 142 1.66 8.87 45.89
C ASN A 142 2.69 9.96 45.54
N ALA A 143 3.97 9.60 45.48
CA ALA A 143 5.09 10.51 45.27
C ALA A 143 6.12 9.95 44.28
N THR A 144 7.20 10.68 44.03
CA THR A 144 8.30 10.25 43.15
C THR A 144 9.29 9.38 43.91
N ILE A 145 9.65 8.23 43.34
CA ILE A 145 10.78 7.41 43.82
C ILE A 145 11.86 7.42 42.74
N GLU A 146 13.08 7.82 43.11
CA GLU A 146 14.17 7.98 42.16
C GLU A 146 15.52 7.54 42.76
N ASN A 147 16.12 6.53 42.15
CA ASN A 147 17.54 6.27 42.35
C ASN A 147 18.30 6.78 41.13
N THR A 148 19.13 7.80 41.34
CA THR A 148 19.89 8.50 40.29
C THR A 148 21.15 7.74 39.83
N ASN A 149 21.39 6.54 40.38
CA ASN A 149 22.51 5.71 39.98
C ASN A 149 22.26 5.07 38.60
N ASP A 150 23.21 5.24 37.69
CA ASP A 150 23.16 4.77 36.31
C ASP A 150 23.73 3.35 36.13
N THR A 151 24.25 2.72 37.19
CA THR A 151 24.87 1.39 37.13
C THR A 151 24.09 0.31 37.87
N ASN A 152 23.55 0.59 39.05
CA ASN A 152 22.84 -0.40 39.88
C ASN A 152 21.97 0.30 40.94
N GLY A 153 21.22 -0.47 41.73
CA GLY A 153 20.32 0.07 42.74
C GLY A 153 18.96 0.49 42.16
N GLY A 154 18.03 0.85 43.03
CA GLY A 154 16.66 1.21 42.65
C GLY A 154 15.59 0.67 43.60
N VAL A 155 14.33 0.85 43.20
CA VAL A 155 13.17 0.38 43.96
C VAL A 155 12.65 -0.95 43.43
N TYR A 156 12.34 -1.87 44.34
CA TYR A 156 11.74 -3.16 44.04
C TYR A 156 10.46 -3.34 44.87
N PHE A 157 9.35 -3.60 44.20
CA PHE A 157 8.07 -3.82 44.86
C PHE A 157 7.82 -5.32 45.09
N ASN A 158 7.31 -5.67 46.26
CA ASN A 158 7.03 -7.03 46.67
C ASN A 158 5.70 -7.09 47.44
N ALA A 159 4.61 -6.76 46.75
CA ALA A 159 3.26 -6.90 47.29
C ALA A 159 2.73 -8.34 47.10
N ALA A 160 1.75 -8.74 47.90
CA ALA A 160 1.10 -10.07 47.79
C ALA A 160 0.58 -10.42 46.39
N ASN A 161 0.26 -9.40 45.57
CA ASN A 161 0.12 -9.52 44.11
C ASN A 161 0.64 -8.23 43.44
N ALA A 162 1.91 -8.25 43.06
CA ALA A 162 2.65 -7.11 42.51
C ALA A 162 2.01 -6.44 41.27
N SER A 163 1.16 -7.13 40.51
CA SER A 163 0.56 -6.59 39.28
C SER A 163 -0.53 -5.54 39.53
N ASP A 164 -1.34 -5.71 40.58
CA ASP A 164 -2.51 -4.86 40.85
C ASP A 164 -2.47 -4.20 42.24
N LYS A 165 -1.59 -4.68 43.12
CA LYS A 165 -1.50 -4.18 44.51
C LYS A 165 -0.42 -3.12 44.72
N VAL A 166 0.29 -2.72 43.66
CA VAL A 166 1.08 -1.49 43.68
C VAL A 166 0.23 -0.43 42.97
N ILE A 167 -0.20 0.60 43.69
CA ILE A 167 -1.20 1.56 43.22
C ILE A 167 -0.55 2.94 43.13
N PHE A 168 -0.50 3.51 41.94
CA PHE A 168 0.09 4.83 41.71
C PHE A 168 -1.02 5.90 41.69
N ASP A 169 -0.83 6.97 42.48
CA ASP A 169 -1.62 8.19 42.31
C ASP A 169 -1.26 8.90 41.00
N THR A 170 -2.09 9.85 40.60
CA THR A 170 -2.03 10.61 39.34
C THR A 170 -0.66 11.23 39.06
N ASN A 171 0.04 11.71 40.09
CA ASN A 171 1.34 12.38 39.96
C ASN A 171 2.53 11.51 40.42
N ALA A 172 2.26 10.31 40.92
CA ALA A 172 3.27 9.40 41.40
C ALA A 172 4.01 8.75 40.24
N LYS A 173 5.32 8.52 40.40
CA LYS A 173 6.15 7.89 39.37
C LYS A 173 7.42 7.28 39.93
N VAL A 174 7.99 6.34 39.19
CA VAL A 174 9.38 5.86 39.38
C VAL A 174 10.24 6.37 38.23
N VAL A 175 11.39 6.97 38.55
CA VAL A 175 12.38 7.41 37.56
C VAL A 175 13.43 6.30 37.36
N ILE A 176 13.69 5.95 36.11
CA ILE A 176 14.55 4.85 35.68
C ILE A 176 15.84 5.41 35.06
N ASN A 177 16.99 5.10 35.66
CA ASN A 177 18.34 5.54 35.28
C ASN A 177 19.27 4.37 34.90
N ASN A 178 18.89 3.11 35.14
CA ASN A 178 19.72 1.96 34.74
C ASN A 178 18.89 0.73 34.28
N VAL A 179 19.58 -0.24 33.70
CA VAL A 179 18.95 -1.44 33.10
C VAL A 179 18.32 -2.39 34.14
N HIS A 180 18.82 -2.40 35.38
CA HIS A 180 18.22 -3.20 36.46
C HIS A 180 16.88 -2.61 36.91
N GLN A 181 16.80 -1.28 37.03
CA GLN A 181 15.54 -0.58 37.31
C GLN A 181 14.52 -0.80 36.20
N LEU A 182 14.94 -0.76 34.93
CA LEU A 182 14.10 -1.10 33.79
C LEU A 182 13.54 -2.52 33.91
N GLN A 183 14.37 -3.50 34.27
CA GLN A 183 13.94 -4.89 34.49
C GLN A 183 12.93 -5.02 35.65
N TRP A 184 13.05 -4.18 36.69
CA TRP A 184 12.18 -4.18 37.87
C TRP A 184 10.80 -3.55 37.65
N ILE A 185 10.50 -2.98 36.48
CA ILE A 185 9.12 -2.62 36.10
C ILE A 185 8.17 -3.82 36.24
N ASN A 186 8.67 -5.05 36.08
CA ASN A 186 7.92 -6.28 36.33
C ASN A 186 7.37 -6.43 37.76
N THR A 187 7.80 -5.60 38.70
CA THR A 187 7.29 -5.59 40.08
C THR A 187 6.11 -4.64 40.30
N ALA A 188 5.75 -3.81 39.33
CA ALA A 188 4.58 -2.92 39.39
C ALA A 188 4.08 -2.55 37.98
N LEU A 189 3.39 -3.48 37.33
CA LEU A 189 3.07 -3.41 35.88
C LEU A 189 2.03 -2.34 35.48
N ASN A 190 1.32 -1.78 36.45
CA ASN A 190 0.34 -0.70 36.31
C ASN A 190 0.92 0.68 36.69
N GLY A 191 2.24 0.76 36.96
CA GLY A 191 2.89 1.97 37.43
C GLY A 191 3.13 3.05 36.37
N ASN A 192 3.53 4.24 36.83
CA ASN A 192 3.96 5.35 35.98
C ASN A 192 5.49 5.46 36.02
N TYR A 193 6.13 5.43 34.87
CA TYR A 193 7.58 5.41 34.73
C TYR A 193 8.07 6.53 33.81
N GLU A 194 9.22 7.09 34.15
CA GLU A 194 9.97 8.00 33.27
C GLU A 194 11.43 7.58 33.21
N LEU A 195 12.08 7.73 32.06
CA LEU A 195 13.54 7.64 32.02
C LEU A 195 14.17 8.93 32.57
N GLY A 196 15.19 8.79 33.42
CA GLY A 196 15.97 9.89 33.98
C GLY A 196 17.31 10.13 33.27
N SER A 197 17.82 9.11 32.58
CA SER A 197 19.07 9.13 31.80
C SER A 197 19.00 8.16 30.62
N ASP A 198 20.02 8.21 29.74
CA ASP A 198 20.28 7.11 28.80
C ASP A 198 20.62 5.83 29.59
N ILE A 199 20.20 4.68 29.06
CA ILE A 199 20.36 3.36 29.66
C ILE A 199 21.28 2.51 28.79
N ASP A 200 22.42 2.09 29.34
CA ASP A 200 23.28 1.08 28.71
C ASP A 200 22.76 -0.32 29.07
N ALA A 201 22.27 -1.06 28.08
CA ALA A 201 21.79 -2.43 28.24
C ALA A 201 22.74 -3.47 27.64
N SER A 202 23.99 -3.13 27.32
CA SER A 202 24.96 -4.03 26.68
C SER A 202 25.25 -5.30 27.49
N ASP A 203 25.22 -5.20 28.82
CA ASP A 203 25.40 -6.34 29.72
C ASP A 203 24.30 -7.40 29.61
N THR A 204 23.11 -7.04 29.07
CA THR A 204 21.99 -7.98 28.94
C THR A 204 22.34 -9.20 28.09
N VAL A 205 23.33 -9.12 27.19
CA VAL A 205 23.84 -10.27 26.43
C VAL A 205 24.29 -11.44 27.31
N ASN A 206 24.74 -11.16 28.53
CA ASN A 206 25.20 -12.18 29.49
C ASN A 206 24.11 -12.64 30.46
N TRP A 207 22.92 -12.02 30.43
CA TRP A 207 21.85 -12.30 31.36
C TRP A 207 21.09 -13.59 31.02
N ASN A 208 20.47 -14.18 32.02
CA ASN A 208 19.55 -15.33 31.89
C ASN A 208 20.13 -16.51 31.10
N GLY A 209 21.43 -16.79 31.29
CA GLY A 209 22.12 -17.85 30.55
C GLY A 209 22.34 -17.51 29.07
N SER A 210 22.71 -16.26 28.76
CA SER A 210 22.85 -15.71 27.40
C SER A 210 21.55 -15.61 26.62
N LYS A 211 20.40 -15.73 27.29
CA LYS A 211 19.09 -15.51 26.67
C LYS A 211 18.79 -14.02 26.51
N GLY A 212 19.43 -13.14 27.28
CA GLY A 212 19.18 -11.70 27.20
C GLY A 212 18.32 -11.15 28.31
N PHE A 213 17.83 -9.93 28.11
CA PHE A 213 16.84 -9.27 28.96
C PHE A 213 15.58 -10.13 29.14
N GLU A 214 14.93 -10.03 30.30
CA GLU A 214 13.65 -10.69 30.57
C GLU A 214 12.50 -9.73 30.25
N MET A 215 11.51 -10.17 29.48
CA MET A 215 10.50 -9.25 28.97
C MET A 215 9.63 -8.65 30.07
N ILE A 216 9.14 -7.43 29.85
CA ILE A 216 8.23 -6.74 30.77
C ILE A 216 6.77 -7.04 30.42
N GLY A 217 5.96 -7.40 31.42
CA GLY A 217 4.49 -7.35 31.35
C GLY A 217 3.76 -8.65 30.94
N TYR A 218 2.73 -9.02 31.72
CA TYR A 218 1.77 -10.08 31.40
C TYR A 218 0.31 -9.78 31.84
N PRO A 219 -0.28 -8.59 31.54
CA PRO A 219 0.21 -7.49 30.69
C PRO A 219 0.81 -6.30 31.46
N PHE A 220 1.58 -5.44 30.78
CA PHE A 220 1.86 -4.08 31.27
C PHE A 220 0.69 -3.17 30.92
N THR A 221 0.18 -2.45 31.92
CA THR A 221 -1.01 -1.58 31.82
C THR A 221 -0.71 -0.13 32.22
N GLY A 222 0.53 0.14 32.61
CA GLY A 222 1.00 1.43 33.09
C GLY A 222 1.43 2.39 31.97
N LYS A 223 2.29 3.34 32.36
CA LYS A 223 2.83 4.37 31.47
C LYS A 223 4.35 4.39 31.50
N LEU A 224 4.98 4.58 30.35
CA LEU A 224 6.42 4.84 30.24
C LEU A 224 6.67 6.05 29.33
N ASP A 225 7.24 7.11 29.90
CA ASP A 225 7.73 8.27 29.15
C ASP A 225 9.26 8.24 29.07
N GLY A 226 9.80 7.97 27.89
CA GLY A 226 11.23 7.89 27.66
C GLY A 226 11.95 9.24 27.75
N LYS A 227 11.23 10.38 27.79
CA LYS A 227 11.80 11.74 27.79
C LYS A 227 12.85 11.99 26.68
N ASN A 228 12.83 11.19 25.61
CA ASN A 228 13.81 11.12 24.53
C ASN A 228 15.21 10.62 24.89
N TYR A 229 15.39 10.05 26.07
CA TYR A 229 16.56 9.24 26.41
C TYR A 229 16.56 7.93 25.64
N ALA A 230 17.76 7.37 25.46
CA ALA A 230 18.00 6.15 24.71
C ALA A 230 18.18 4.93 25.63
N ILE A 231 17.65 3.79 25.20
CA ILE A 231 18.04 2.47 25.69
C ILE A 231 18.95 1.86 24.61
N ASP A 232 20.23 1.73 24.91
CA ASP A 232 21.23 1.24 23.95
C ASP A 232 21.55 -0.24 24.16
N SER A 233 21.79 -0.96 23.06
CA SER A 233 22.34 -2.32 23.06
C SER A 233 21.50 -3.37 23.79
N LEU A 234 20.17 -3.19 23.85
CA LEU A 234 19.26 -4.18 24.42
C LEU A 234 19.32 -5.49 23.63
N TYR A 235 19.63 -6.59 24.33
CA TYR A 235 19.75 -7.92 23.74
C TYR A 235 18.66 -8.87 24.24
N ILE A 236 17.98 -9.53 23.31
CA ILE A 236 17.02 -10.60 23.57
C ILE A 236 17.25 -11.73 22.56
N ASN A 237 17.53 -12.94 23.04
CA ASN A 237 17.76 -14.11 22.20
C ASN A 237 16.98 -15.33 22.70
N ARG A 238 15.77 -15.50 22.16
CA ARG A 238 14.89 -16.65 22.38
C ARG A 238 14.57 -17.35 21.05
N PRO A 239 15.52 -18.11 20.46
CA PRO A 239 15.41 -18.64 19.10
C PRO A 239 14.69 -20.00 19.01
N THR A 240 14.34 -20.62 20.14
CA THR A 240 13.71 -21.96 20.20
C THR A 240 12.62 -22.06 21.26
N LEU A 241 11.60 -22.89 21.01
CA LEU A 241 10.61 -23.30 22.01
C LEU A 241 11.21 -24.43 22.86
N ASP A 242 12.05 -24.09 23.84
CA ASP A 242 12.70 -25.12 24.69
C ASP A 242 11.85 -25.53 25.90
N GLY A 243 10.70 -24.87 26.12
CA GLY A 243 9.81 -25.11 27.25
C GLY A 243 10.42 -24.79 28.62
N THR A 244 11.61 -24.19 28.66
CA THR A 244 12.32 -23.78 29.88
C THR A 244 12.03 -22.34 30.27
N ASP A 245 11.55 -21.53 29.31
CA ASP A 245 11.07 -20.17 29.57
C ASP A 245 9.60 -20.21 30.00
N ALA A 246 9.23 -19.44 31.01
CA ALA A 246 7.85 -19.35 31.54
C ALA A 246 6.80 -18.90 30.49
N TYR A 247 7.26 -18.52 29.30
CA TYR A 247 6.56 -17.76 28.28
C TYR A 247 6.41 -18.53 26.96
N ASN A 248 6.90 -19.77 26.93
CA ASN A 248 6.97 -20.63 25.73
C ASN A 248 7.57 -19.92 24.49
N GLY A 249 8.39 -18.87 24.64
CA GLY A 249 9.08 -18.18 23.54
C GLY A 249 8.19 -17.64 22.41
N PHE A 250 6.87 -17.55 22.61
CA PHE A 250 5.93 -17.22 21.53
C PHE A 250 6.05 -15.77 21.07
N ARG A 251 6.41 -14.85 21.95
CA ARG A 251 6.52 -13.42 21.64
C ARG A 251 7.74 -12.83 22.33
N VAL A 252 8.43 -11.93 21.65
CA VAL A 252 9.56 -11.19 22.21
C VAL A 252 9.48 -9.70 21.89
N GLY A 253 10.04 -8.92 22.81
CA GLY A 253 10.25 -7.47 22.79
C GLY A 253 10.65 -7.01 24.19
N MET A 254 11.06 -5.75 24.36
CA MET A 254 11.28 -5.19 25.69
C MET A 254 10.03 -5.38 26.58
N PHE A 255 8.86 -5.18 25.98
CA PHE A 255 7.57 -5.60 26.52
C PHE A 255 7.08 -6.87 25.83
N PHE A 256 6.61 -7.84 26.61
CA PHE A 256 5.94 -9.02 26.08
C PHE A 256 4.53 -8.66 25.58
N ASN A 257 3.74 -7.99 26.41
CA ASN A 257 2.39 -7.55 26.08
C ASN A 257 2.01 -6.22 26.75
N LEU A 258 1.35 -5.34 25.98
CA LEU A 258 0.72 -4.11 26.45
C LEU A 258 -0.80 -4.25 26.40
N ASP A 259 -1.49 -3.81 27.45
CA ASP A 259 -2.95 -3.73 27.48
C ASP A 259 -3.41 -2.42 28.12
N ASN A 260 -4.06 -1.54 27.34
CA ASN A 260 -4.42 -0.19 27.78
C ASN A 260 -3.22 0.65 28.28
N ALA A 261 -2.03 0.41 27.74
CA ALA A 261 -0.80 1.08 28.15
C ALA A 261 -0.47 2.32 27.28
N GLU A 262 0.38 3.19 27.80
CA GLU A 262 0.92 4.36 27.10
C GLU A 262 2.45 4.33 27.13
N ILE A 263 3.09 4.28 25.96
CA ILE A 263 4.54 4.44 25.83
C ILE A 263 4.81 5.62 24.92
N ARG A 264 5.65 6.56 25.36
CA ARG A 264 6.02 7.73 24.56
C ARG A 264 7.48 8.14 24.66
N ASN A 265 7.95 8.90 23.66
CA ASN A 265 9.24 9.58 23.66
C ASN A 265 10.43 8.65 23.92
N LEU A 266 10.43 7.46 23.32
CA LEU A 266 11.42 6.43 23.62
C LEU A 266 12.34 6.20 22.42
N LYS A 267 13.65 6.17 22.68
CA LYS A 267 14.65 5.78 21.70
C LYS A 267 15.28 4.45 22.11
N MET A 268 15.45 3.54 21.16
CA MET A 268 16.22 2.31 21.34
C MET A 268 17.25 2.21 20.23
N THR A 269 18.52 2.01 20.58
CA THR A 269 19.62 1.94 19.62
C THR A 269 20.39 0.64 19.75
N ASN A 270 20.97 0.17 18.65
CA ASN A 270 21.77 -1.05 18.58
C ASN A 270 21.08 -2.29 19.16
N VAL A 271 19.76 -2.38 19.02
CA VAL A 271 19.01 -3.54 19.54
C VAL A 271 19.33 -4.79 18.72
N ASP A 272 19.36 -5.95 19.38
CA ASP A 272 19.46 -7.25 18.72
C ASP A 272 18.45 -8.22 19.35
N ILE A 273 17.36 -8.44 18.62
CA ILE A 273 16.16 -9.09 19.12
C ILE A 273 15.83 -10.30 18.24
N ILE A 274 15.89 -11.48 18.84
CA ILE A 274 15.64 -12.77 18.19
C ILE A 274 14.53 -13.48 18.96
N GLY A 275 13.41 -13.73 18.30
CA GLY A 275 12.28 -14.50 18.82
C GLY A 275 12.02 -15.78 18.04
N VAL A 276 11.02 -16.54 18.49
CA VAL A 276 10.55 -17.72 17.75
C VAL A 276 9.43 -17.37 16.78
N VAL A 277 8.30 -16.87 17.28
CA VAL A 277 7.07 -16.67 16.48
C VAL A 277 6.79 -15.19 16.25
N ASP A 278 6.55 -14.41 17.31
CA ASP A 278 6.32 -12.98 17.19
C ASP A 278 7.53 -12.21 17.75
N ALA A 279 8.06 -11.25 16.98
CA ALA A 279 9.17 -10.40 17.42
C ALA A 279 8.95 -8.93 17.04
N GLY A 280 9.00 -8.06 18.06
CA GLY A 280 9.09 -6.62 17.91
C GLY A 280 10.10 -6.07 18.91
N ALA A 281 10.95 -5.12 18.54
CA ALA A 281 11.99 -4.66 19.46
C ALA A 281 11.42 -4.04 20.74
N LEU A 282 10.39 -3.20 20.59
CA LEU A 282 9.71 -2.61 21.73
C LEU A 282 8.70 -3.59 22.31
N VAL A 283 7.84 -4.17 21.48
CA VAL A 283 6.69 -4.95 21.97
C VAL A 283 6.34 -6.14 21.08
N GLY A 284 6.12 -7.29 21.72
CA GLY A 284 5.58 -8.49 21.06
C GLY A 284 4.11 -8.31 20.65
N PHE A 285 3.23 -7.98 21.61
CA PHE A 285 1.81 -7.73 21.35
C PHE A 285 1.32 -6.45 22.04
N ALA A 286 0.65 -5.57 21.29
CA ALA A 286 0.04 -4.36 21.83
C ALA A 286 -1.48 -4.38 21.62
N ASN A 287 -2.24 -4.20 22.71
CA ASN A 287 -3.69 -4.19 22.70
C ASN A 287 -4.22 -2.91 23.34
N ASN A 288 -5.17 -2.23 22.69
CA ASN A 288 -5.81 -1.01 23.21
C ASN A 288 -4.82 0.06 23.70
N SER A 289 -3.62 0.14 23.11
CA SER A 289 -2.51 0.92 23.66
C SER A 289 -2.17 2.12 22.78
N ILE A 290 -1.37 3.04 23.32
CA ILE A 290 -0.85 4.21 22.62
C ILE A 290 0.68 4.13 22.62
N LEU A 291 1.26 4.18 21.42
CA LEU A 291 2.69 4.25 21.16
C LEU A 291 2.97 5.54 20.39
N ASP A 292 3.72 6.45 20.98
CA ASP A 292 3.91 7.80 20.43
C ASP A 292 5.38 8.22 20.45
N ASN A 293 5.90 8.74 19.33
CA ASN A 293 7.28 9.21 19.26
C ASN A 293 8.30 8.11 19.67
N ILE A 294 8.20 6.94 19.02
CA ILE A 294 9.05 5.77 19.28
C ILE A 294 10.06 5.58 18.14
N HIS A 295 11.35 5.59 18.47
CA HIS A 295 12.42 5.43 17.48
C HIS A 295 13.34 4.27 17.82
N VAL A 296 13.40 3.27 16.94
CA VAL A 296 14.19 2.06 17.16
C VAL A 296 15.20 1.86 16.04
N ALA A 297 16.44 1.50 16.39
CA ALA A 297 17.46 1.08 15.44
C ALA A 297 18.15 -0.23 15.87
N GLY A 298 18.27 -1.18 14.94
CA GLY A 298 18.93 -2.47 15.20
C GLY A 298 18.41 -3.62 14.34
N ASN A 299 18.59 -4.85 14.82
CA ASN A 299 18.15 -6.07 14.14
C ASN A 299 16.99 -6.73 14.89
N VAL A 300 15.95 -7.13 14.15
CA VAL A 300 14.81 -7.87 14.69
C VAL A 300 14.54 -9.09 13.82
N SER A 301 14.45 -10.27 14.42
CA SER A 301 14.17 -11.48 13.68
C SER A 301 13.33 -12.51 14.43
N ALA A 302 12.67 -13.37 13.67
CA ALA A 302 12.02 -14.58 14.18
C ALA A 302 12.48 -15.82 13.41
N THR A 303 12.71 -16.90 14.15
CA THR A 303 13.33 -18.14 13.64
C THR A 303 12.32 -19.19 13.19
N GLN A 304 11.04 -19.08 13.54
CA GLN A 304 10.08 -20.13 13.21
C GLN A 304 9.83 -20.22 11.70
N THR A 305 9.77 -21.46 11.20
CA THR A 305 9.80 -21.76 9.77
C THR A 305 8.49 -22.40 9.27
N ASN A 306 7.64 -22.84 10.20
CA ASN A 306 6.41 -23.53 9.87
C ASN A 306 5.37 -22.54 9.30
N PRO A 307 4.97 -22.68 8.02
CA PRO A 307 4.02 -21.77 7.39
C PRO A 307 2.63 -21.81 8.01
N SER A 308 2.28 -22.88 8.74
CA SER A 308 1.01 -23.00 9.46
C SER A 308 0.94 -22.12 10.72
N ASN A 309 2.09 -21.63 11.20
CA ASN A 309 2.16 -20.74 12.35
C ASN A 309 2.18 -19.29 11.85
N ALA A 310 1.33 -18.45 12.43
CA ALA A 310 1.29 -17.02 12.15
C ALA A 310 2.51 -16.34 12.82
N VAL A 311 3.67 -16.38 12.17
CA VAL A 311 4.90 -15.69 12.60
C VAL A 311 4.80 -14.23 12.18
N GLN A 312 4.95 -13.29 13.12
CA GLN A 312 4.87 -11.86 12.86
C GLN A 312 6.14 -11.14 13.33
N VAL A 313 6.80 -10.41 12.45
CA VAL A 313 8.01 -9.66 12.79
C VAL A 313 7.83 -8.20 12.41
N GLY A 314 8.02 -7.30 13.36
CA GLY A 314 8.02 -5.86 13.15
C GLY A 314 9.25 -5.21 13.75
N GLY A 315 9.72 -4.11 13.17
CA GLY A 315 10.84 -3.35 13.75
C GLY A 315 10.56 -2.84 15.16
N ILE A 316 9.34 -2.36 15.43
CA ILE A 316 8.91 -1.87 16.75
C ILE A 316 7.91 -2.84 17.39
N VAL A 317 6.86 -3.20 16.65
CA VAL A 317 5.72 -3.97 17.15
C VAL A 317 5.50 -5.23 16.31
N ALA A 318 5.46 -6.41 16.92
CA ALA A 318 5.14 -7.62 16.18
C ALA A 318 3.65 -7.65 15.76
N LEU A 319 2.75 -7.46 16.73
CA LEU A 319 1.30 -7.41 16.52
C LEU A 319 0.67 -6.25 17.31
N MET A 320 -0.19 -5.47 16.64
CA MET A 320 -1.00 -4.44 17.28
C MET A 320 -2.50 -4.62 17.01
N LYS A 321 -3.33 -4.41 18.03
CA LYS A 321 -4.80 -4.46 17.98
C LYS A 321 -5.43 -3.26 18.66
N ASN A 322 -6.36 -2.59 17.98
CA ASN A 322 -7.00 -1.35 18.45
C ASN A 322 -5.99 -0.36 19.08
N THR A 323 -4.80 -0.29 18.49
CA THR A 323 -3.64 0.44 19.04
C THR A 323 -3.26 1.53 18.05
N THR A 324 -2.74 2.64 18.56
CA THR A 324 -2.25 3.74 17.73
C THR A 324 -0.73 3.84 17.86
N LEU A 325 -0.04 3.88 16.72
CA LEU A 325 1.39 4.15 16.59
C LEU A 325 1.57 5.46 15.81
N THR A 326 2.13 6.48 16.46
CA THR A 326 2.27 7.83 15.87
C THR A 326 3.73 8.32 15.96
N ASP A 327 4.15 9.12 15.00
CA ASP A 327 5.46 9.82 15.00
C ASP A 327 6.66 8.89 15.20
N SER A 328 6.57 7.66 14.70
CA SER A 328 7.50 6.58 15.05
C SER A 328 8.34 6.11 13.87
N SER A 329 9.55 5.60 14.14
CA SER A 329 10.45 5.13 13.08
C SER A 329 11.27 3.92 13.45
N PHE A 330 11.55 3.08 12.46
CA PHE A 330 12.52 1.99 12.56
C PHE A 330 13.64 2.11 11.53
N THR A 331 14.90 1.88 11.95
CA THR A 331 16.06 1.77 11.06
C THR A 331 16.83 0.47 11.31
N GLY A 332 16.92 -0.42 10.32
CA GLY A 332 17.73 -1.63 10.43
C GLY A 332 17.19 -2.81 9.65
N ASN A 333 17.52 -4.03 10.07
CA ASN A 333 17.13 -5.25 9.39
C ASN A 333 15.98 -5.95 10.12
N VAL A 334 14.95 -6.33 9.39
CA VAL A 334 13.85 -7.16 9.89
C VAL A 334 13.78 -8.46 9.09
N SER A 335 13.78 -9.61 9.77
CA SER A 335 13.80 -10.92 9.09
C SER A 335 12.81 -11.91 9.69
N GLY A 336 12.07 -12.62 8.85
CA GLY A 336 11.08 -13.61 9.31
C GLY A 336 10.55 -14.51 8.19
N ALA A 337 9.78 -15.52 8.56
CA ALA A 337 9.36 -16.59 7.64
C ALA A 337 7.91 -16.52 7.16
N ASN A 338 7.06 -15.64 7.71
CA ASN A 338 5.64 -15.55 7.32
C ASN A 338 5.26 -14.09 7.10
N THR A 339 4.98 -13.35 8.16
CA THR A 339 4.58 -11.94 8.08
C THR A 339 5.70 -11.05 8.61
N VAL A 340 6.25 -10.18 7.77
CA VAL A 340 7.33 -9.27 8.14
C VAL A 340 6.99 -7.85 7.68
N GLY A 341 7.01 -6.91 8.62
CA GLY A 341 6.91 -5.49 8.36
C GLY A 341 8.13 -4.75 8.89
N GLY A 342 8.64 -3.77 8.16
CA GLY A 342 9.80 -3.01 8.65
C GLY A 342 9.51 -2.21 9.93
N LEU A 343 8.26 -1.83 10.19
CA LEU A 343 7.85 -1.14 11.43
C LEU A 343 6.93 -2.01 12.29
N VAL A 344 5.88 -2.56 11.68
CA VAL A 344 4.86 -3.37 12.35
C VAL A 344 4.67 -4.68 11.60
N GLY A 345 4.73 -5.82 12.29
CA GLY A 345 4.45 -7.12 11.65
C GLY A 345 3.01 -7.18 11.15
N LYS A 346 2.06 -7.01 12.07
CA LYS A 346 0.62 -7.04 11.77
C LYS A 346 -0.17 -6.00 12.57
N ALA A 347 -1.09 -5.31 11.89
CA ALA A 347 -2.03 -4.37 12.50
C ALA A 347 -3.47 -4.82 12.24
N GLU A 348 -4.27 -4.98 13.30
CA GLU A 348 -5.67 -5.40 13.21
C GLU A 348 -6.63 -4.53 14.06
N GLU A 349 -7.94 -4.69 13.83
CA GLU A 349 -9.01 -4.19 14.72
C GLU A 349 -8.93 -2.68 14.99
N ASN A 350 -9.07 -1.85 13.96
CA ASN A 350 -9.01 -0.38 14.02
C ASN A 350 -7.66 0.20 14.48
N SER A 351 -6.56 -0.54 14.27
CA SER A 351 -5.23 -0.01 14.53
C SER A 351 -4.87 1.11 13.55
N LYS A 352 -4.03 2.04 14.03
CA LYS A 352 -3.63 3.24 13.27
C LYS A 352 -2.13 3.42 13.29
N ILE A 353 -1.55 3.67 12.12
CA ILE A 353 -0.14 4.00 11.96
C ILE A 353 -0.08 5.36 11.25
N ILE A 354 0.45 6.36 11.94
CA ILE A 354 0.35 7.77 11.52
C ILE A 354 1.75 8.40 11.57
N ASN A 355 2.09 9.18 10.53
CA ASN A 355 3.35 9.92 10.47
C ASN A 355 4.59 9.07 10.84
N SER A 356 4.64 7.84 10.32
CA SER A 356 5.62 6.85 10.73
C SER A 356 6.44 6.34 9.56
N SER A 357 7.66 5.87 9.83
CA SER A 357 8.59 5.51 8.77
C SER A 357 9.46 4.28 9.04
N SER A 358 9.96 3.66 7.98
CA SER A 358 10.93 2.57 8.07
C SER A 358 12.03 2.65 7.01
N GLN A 359 13.26 2.28 7.41
CA GLN A 359 14.45 2.27 6.56
C GLN A 359 15.35 1.06 6.86
N GLY A 360 15.99 0.51 5.83
CA GLY A 360 16.91 -0.63 5.94
C GLY A 360 16.52 -1.77 5.02
N ALA A 361 16.45 -3.00 5.54
CA ALA A 361 16.07 -4.18 4.77
C ALA A 361 15.02 -5.05 5.45
N VAL A 362 14.12 -5.61 4.64
CA VAL A 362 13.19 -6.68 5.01
C VAL A 362 13.57 -7.93 4.24
N ASN A 363 13.93 -9.01 4.96
CA ASN A 363 14.42 -10.25 4.37
C ASN A 363 13.53 -11.44 4.76
N ALA A 364 13.32 -12.37 3.82
CA ALA A 364 12.81 -13.68 4.19
C ALA A 364 13.88 -14.50 4.90
N SER A 365 13.51 -15.19 5.98
CA SER A 365 14.37 -16.21 6.59
C SER A 365 14.16 -17.60 5.98
N HIS A 366 13.14 -17.79 5.14
CA HIS A 366 12.72 -19.10 4.61
C HIS A 366 12.11 -19.02 3.22
N THR A 367 12.15 -20.13 2.48
CA THR A 367 11.68 -20.24 1.08
C THR A 367 10.16 -20.29 0.91
N ASN A 368 9.38 -20.35 1.99
CA ASN A 368 7.91 -20.42 1.95
C ASN A 368 7.24 -19.17 2.54
N ALA A 369 8.00 -18.10 2.69
CA ALA A 369 7.49 -16.89 3.31
C ALA A 369 6.47 -16.15 2.44
N SER A 370 5.52 -15.52 3.12
CA SER A 370 4.22 -15.13 2.55
C SER A 370 4.04 -13.62 2.43
N ASN A 371 4.11 -12.84 3.52
CA ASN A 371 3.68 -11.44 3.52
C ASN A 371 4.80 -10.50 3.96
N PHE A 372 5.27 -9.66 3.03
CA PHE A 372 6.37 -8.73 3.29
C PHE A 372 5.95 -7.30 2.97
N GLY A 373 6.06 -6.44 3.97
CA GLY A 373 5.83 -5.00 3.84
C GLY A 373 7.02 -4.18 4.30
N GLY A 374 7.34 -3.12 3.57
CA GLY A 374 8.37 -2.18 4.04
C GLY A 374 7.97 -1.50 5.35
N LEU A 375 6.70 -1.13 5.53
CA LEU A 375 6.18 -0.57 6.78
C LEU A 375 5.41 -1.63 7.58
N VAL A 376 4.43 -2.29 6.95
CA VAL A 376 3.52 -3.22 7.61
C VAL A 376 3.41 -4.54 6.85
N GLY A 377 3.60 -5.68 7.51
CA GLY A 377 3.43 -6.99 6.87
C GLY A 377 1.97 -7.23 6.45
N ILE A 378 1.05 -7.18 7.41
CA ILE A 378 -0.40 -7.29 7.18
C ILE A 378 -1.16 -6.13 7.83
N LEU A 379 -2.03 -5.49 7.06
CA LEU A 379 -2.99 -4.49 7.52
C LEU A 379 -4.41 -5.06 7.42
N ARG A 380 -5.15 -5.16 8.52
CA ARG A 380 -6.51 -5.68 8.54
C ARG A 380 -7.42 -4.76 9.32
N GLU A 381 -8.50 -4.27 8.70
CA GLU A 381 -9.49 -3.40 9.35
C GLU A 381 -8.79 -2.22 10.06
N SER A 382 -7.74 -1.67 9.42
CA SER A 382 -6.79 -0.74 10.03
C SER A 382 -6.32 0.29 9.00
N SER A 383 -5.62 1.34 9.44
CA SER A 383 -5.25 2.47 8.58
C SER A 383 -3.79 2.90 8.70
N ILE A 384 -3.23 3.36 7.57
CA ILE A 384 -1.92 4.00 7.47
C ILE A 384 -2.12 5.40 6.88
N ARG A 385 -1.55 6.42 7.54
CA ARG A 385 -1.63 7.80 7.07
C ARG A 385 -0.31 8.53 7.20
N ASP A 386 0.00 9.38 6.22
CA ASP A 386 1.16 10.28 6.23
C ASP A 386 2.50 9.54 6.49
N SER A 387 2.61 8.29 6.04
CA SER A 387 3.69 7.37 6.43
C SER A 387 4.45 6.87 5.21
N PHE A 388 5.70 6.43 5.41
CA PHE A 388 6.51 5.97 4.28
C PHE A 388 7.51 4.88 4.60
N SER A 389 7.94 4.16 3.56
CA SER A 389 9.03 3.20 3.68
C SER A 389 10.09 3.34 2.60
N THR A 390 11.35 3.23 3.01
CA THR A 390 12.52 3.14 2.12
C THR A 390 13.22 1.78 2.22
N MET A 391 12.57 0.80 2.85
CA MET A 391 13.10 -0.55 3.04
C MET A 391 13.33 -1.28 1.71
N ASN A 392 14.53 -1.83 1.51
CA ASN A 392 14.74 -2.79 0.44
C ASN A 392 14.15 -4.15 0.85
N ILE A 393 13.36 -4.76 -0.03
CA ILE A 393 12.67 -6.01 0.27
C ILE A 393 13.19 -7.12 -0.63
N ASN A 394 13.70 -8.18 -0.01
CA ASN A 394 14.16 -9.39 -0.70
C ASN A 394 13.53 -10.63 -0.05
N ALA A 395 12.42 -11.10 -0.61
CA ALA A 395 11.77 -12.32 -0.13
C ALA A 395 12.39 -13.59 -0.73
N GLY A 396 12.77 -13.58 -2.02
CA GLY A 396 13.45 -14.70 -2.67
C GLY A 396 12.72 -16.06 -2.61
N THR A 397 11.40 -16.07 -2.41
CA THR A 397 10.58 -17.30 -2.27
C THR A 397 9.77 -17.58 -3.53
N THR A 398 8.87 -18.57 -3.56
CA THR A 398 8.02 -18.84 -4.75
C THR A 398 6.55 -18.45 -4.57
N ASN A 399 6.13 -18.12 -3.34
CA ASN A 399 4.73 -17.90 -2.97
C ASN A 399 4.49 -16.59 -2.21
N GLU A 400 5.45 -15.68 -2.24
CA GLU A 400 5.41 -14.38 -1.59
C GLU A 400 4.24 -13.49 -2.06
N ILE A 401 4.02 -12.47 -1.25
CA ILE A 401 3.18 -11.31 -1.41
C ILE A 401 4.02 -10.16 -0.87
N ILE A 402 4.44 -9.26 -1.74
CA ILE A 402 5.36 -8.18 -1.36
C ILE A 402 4.77 -6.84 -1.73
N GLY A 403 4.66 -5.95 -0.75
CA GLY A 403 4.41 -4.54 -0.96
C GLY A 403 5.53 -3.68 -0.39
N GLY A 404 5.96 -2.66 -1.11
CA GLY A 404 6.98 -1.74 -0.60
C GLY A 404 6.52 -0.97 0.65
N LEU A 405 5.21 -0.79 0.86
CA LEU A 405 4.66 -0.24 2.10
C LEU A 405 3.93 -1.33 2.91
N VAL A 406 2.99 -2.04 2.28
CA VAL A 406 2.16 -3.07 2.94
C VAL A 406 2.19 -4.38 2.18
N GLY A 407 2.54 -5.49 2.83
CA GLY A 407 2.49 -6.81 2.19
C GLY A 407 1.07 -7.16 1.72
N GLN A 408 0.15 -7.27 2.67
CA GLN A 408 -1.25 -7.59 2.40
C GLN A 408 -2.20 -6.67 3.15
N ILE A 409 -3.27 -6.22 2.48
CA ILE A 409 -4.45 -5.64 3.11
C ILE A 409 -5.56 -6.69 3.05
N PHE A 410 -6.21 -6.99 4.18
CA PHE A 410 -7.22 -8.04 4.27
C PHE A 410 -8.51 -7.56 4.95
N LEU A 411 -9.66 -8.01 4.42
CA LEU A 411 -11.01 -7.59 4.78
C LEU A 411 -11.31 -6.13 4.42
N SER A 412 -10.67 -5.18 5.10
CA SER A 412 -10.78 -3.74 4.85
C SER A 412 -9.51 -3.02 5.30
N GLY A 413 -9.33 -1.78 4.86
CA GLY A 413 -8.21 -0.95 5.31
C GLY A 413 -8.01 0.29 4.45
N SER A 414 -7.23 1.24 4.96
CA SER A 414 -6.92 2.44 4.19
C SER A 414 -5.45 2.83 4.23
N ILE A 415 -4.98 3.36 3.10
CA ILE A 415 -3.68 4.00 2.95
C ILE A 415 -3.91 5.40 2.39
N THR A 416 -3.39 6.42 3.06
CA THR A 416 -3.58 7.81 2.64
C THR A 416 -2.29 8.60 2.79
N ASN A 417 -1.96 9.46 1.81
CA ASN A 417 -0.78 10.34 1.84
C ASN A 417 0.52 9.58 2.13
N SER A 418 0.66 8.36 1.61
CA SER A 418 1.74 7.46 2.01
C SER A 418 2.48 6.91 0.80
N TYR A 419 3.77 6.63 0.95
CA TYR A 419 4.59 6.21 -0.18
C TYR A 419 5.68 5.21 0.16
N SER A 420 6.18 4.51 -0.85
CA SER A 420 7.34 3.62 -0.74
C SER A 420 8.37 3.90 -1.83
N ARG A 421 9.66 3.70 -1.52
CA ARG A 421 10.79 3.95 -2.44
C ARG A 421 11.85 2.86 -2.50
N GLY A 422 11.72 1.81 -1.69
CA GLY A 422 12.70 0.73 -1.63
C GLY A 422 12.74 -0.12 -2.90
N THR A 423 13.86 -0.83 -3.11
CA THR A 423 13.94 -1.86 -4.16
C THR A 423 13.19 -3.11 -3.73
N ILE A 424 12.31 -3.63 -4.58
CA ILE A 424 11.50 -4.81 -4.32
C ILE A 424 11.96 -5.94 -5.22
N THR A 425 12.30 -7.09 -4.63
CA THR A 425 12.70 -8.30 -5.37
C THR A 425 11.88 -9.51 -4.91
N GLY A 426 11.27 -10.21 -5.87
CA GLY A 426 10.41 -11.35 -5.62
C GLY A 426 9.84 -11.95 -6.90
N ASN A 427 8.90 -12.89 -6.77
CA ASN A 427 8.43 -13.73 -7.87
C ASN A 427 6.92 -13.69 -8.07
N ARG A 428 6.10 -13.34 -7.07
CA ARG A 428 4.64 -13.41 -7.19
C ARG A 428 3.94 -12.32 -6.36
N LEU A 429 2.87 -11.72 -6.88
CA LEU A 429 2.06 -10.71 -6.15
C LEU A 429 2.91 -9.54 -5.60
N LEU A 430 3.62 -8.88 -6.52
CA LEU A 430 4.50 -7.74 -6.19
C LEU A 430 3.78 -6.44 -6.47
N GLY A 431 3.71 -5.56 -5.47
CA GLY A 431 3.29 -4.18 -5.64
C GLY A 431 4.31 -3.21 -5.07
N GLY A 432 4.52 -2.08 -5.73
CA GLY A 432 5.35 -1.01 -5.19
C GLY A 432 4.87 -0.51 -3.83
N LEU A 433 3.55 -0.36 -3.67
CA LEU A 433 2.92 0.05 -2.42
C LEU A 433 2.31 -1.14 -1.68
N VAL A 434 1.47 -1.94 -2.35
CA VAL A 434 0.71 -3.05 -1.75
C VAL A 434 0.88 -4.35 -2.54
N GLY A 435 1.28 -5.44 -1.91
CA GLY A 435 1.37 -6.74 -2.61
C GLY A 435 0.01 -7.28 -3.01
N TRP A 436 -0.88 -7.46 -2.03
CA TRP A 436 -2.27 -7.91 -2.26
C TRP A 436 -3.27 -7.11 -1.42
N ALA A 437 -4.18 -6.40 -2.08
CA ALA A 437 -5.36 -5.81 -1.47
C ALA A 437 -6.57 -6.75 -1.67
N SER A 438 -7.09 -7.33 -0.58
CA SER A 438 -8.17 -8.32 -0.60
C SER A 438 -9.35 -7.88 0.26
N GLY A 439 -10.25 -7.07 -0.32
CA GLY A 439 -11.47 -6.62 0.34
C GLY A 439 -12.59 -7.68 0.26
N THR A 440 -13.54 -7.66 1.20
CA THR A 440 -14.67 -8.61 1.21
C THR A 440 -15.95 -8.10 0.53
N ASN A 441 -16.20 -6.80 0.64
CA ASN A 441 -17.33 -6.07 0.10
C ASN A 441 -16.80 -4.88 -0.73
N ASN A 442 -17.67 -4.31 -1.56
CA ASN A 442 -17.31 -3.19 -2.43
C ASN A 442 -16.64 -2.05 -1.65
N ASN A 443 -15.45 -1.65 -2.12
CA ASN A 443 -14.67 -0.52 -1.60
C ASN A 443 -14.30 -0.63 -0.11
N ASP A 444 -14.13 -1.85 0.40
CA ASP A 444 -13.60 -2.09 1.74
C ASP A 444 -12.16 -1.56 1.90
N ILE A 445 -11.42 -1.46 0.79
CA ILE A 445 -10.05 -0.95 0.76
C ILE A 445 -9.98 0.38 0.01
N VAL A 446 -9.35 1.38 0.62
CA VAL A 446 -9.17 2.72 0.03
C VAL A 446 -7.70 3.10 -0.01
N ILE A 447 -7.18 3.44 -1.18
CA ILE A 447 -5.82 3.95 -1.38
C ILE A 447 -5.94 5.33 -2.03
N LEU A 448 -5.54 6.37 -1.29
CA LEU A 448 -5.72 7.76 -1.67
C LEU A 448 -4.40 8.51 -1.60
N ASN A 449 -4.09 9.32 -2.62
CA ASN A 449 -2.91 10.19 -2.65
C ASN A 449 -1.63 9.45 -2.22
N SER A 450 -1.43 8.25 -2.77
CA SER A 450 -0.36 7.35 -2.34
C SER A 450 0.44 6.85 -3.53
N SER A 451 1.72 6.59 -3.32
CA SER A 451 2.61 6.35 -4.46
C SER A 451 3.76 5.39 -4.22
N PHE A 452 4.31 4.91 -5.33
CA PHE A 452 5.57 4.20 -5.36
C PHE A 452 6.53 4.82 -6.38
N GLU A 453 7.77 5.02 -5.95
CA GLU A 453 8.88 5.44 -6.82
C GLU A 453 10.12 4.60 -6.53
N GLY A 454 10.40 3.60 -7.36
CA GLY A 454 11.50 2.67 -7.11
C GLY A 454 11.68 1.62 -8.19
N ASN A 455 12.40 0.56 -7.85
CA ASN A 455 12.66 -0.56 -8.76
C ASN A 455 11.94 -1.82 -8.28
N ILE A 456 11.31 -2.54 -9.22
CA ILE A 456 10.66 -3.81 -8.97
C ILE A 456 11.31 -4.87 -9.87
N ASN A 457 11.99 -5.82 -9.25
CA ASN A 457 12.63 -6.95 -9.89
C ASN A 457 11.76 -8.19 -9.68
N ALA A 458 10.82 -8.44 -10.60
CA ALA A 458 9.96 -9.61 -10.55
C ALA A 458 10.33 -10.69 -11.58
N ASN A 459 10.27 -11.97 -11.20
CA ASN A 459 10.44 -13.09 -12.13
C ASN A 459 9.16 -13.90 -12.42
N GLY A 460 8.01 -13.50 -11.87
CA GLY A 460 6.75 -14.23 -12.09
C GLY A 460 5.56 -13.31 -12.37
N TYR A 461 4.41 -13.59 -11.77
CA TYR A 461 3.11 -13.08 -12.21
C TYR A 461 2.37 -12.24 -11.16
N PHE A 462 1.39 -11.46 -11.64
CA PHE A 462 0.65 -10.45 -10.86
C PHE A 462 1.57 -9.40 -10.25
N VAL A 463 2.16 -8.59 -11.13
CA VAL A 463 3.15 -7.58 -10.76
C VAL A 463 2.60 -6.21 -11.14
N GLY A 464 2.46 -5.33 -10.15
CA GLY A 464 2.03 -3.95 -10.33
C GLY A 464 3.06 -2.96 -9.83
N GLY A 465 3.21 -1.82 -10.50
CA GLY A 465 4.03 -0.74 -9.96
C GLY A 465 3.47 -0.13 -8.68
N LEU A 466 2.15 -0.17 -8.45
CA LEU A 466 1.53 0.22 -7.18
C LEU A 466 0.99 -0.99 -6.42
N ILE A 467 0.20 -1.85 -7.07
CA ILE A 467 -0.47 -2.99 -6.43
C ILE A 467 -0.28 -4.29 -7.22
N GLY A 468 0.17 -5.38 -6.59
CA GLY A 468 0.28 -6.68 -7.30
C GLY A 468 -1.08 -7.23 -7.72
N HIS A 469 -1.98 -7.39 -6.75
CA HIS A 469 -3.37 -7.82 -6.96
C HIS A 469 -4.34 -7.01 -6.10
N SER A 470 -5.42 -6.55 -6.71
CA SER A 470 -6.46 -5.76 -6.07
C SER A 470 -7.83 -6.42 -6.20
N THR A 471 -8.56 -6.56 -5.08
CA THR A 471 -9.99 -6.88 -5.08
C THR A 471 -10.76 -5.90 -4.22
N ASN A 472 -11.95 -5.48 -4.69
CA ASN A 472 -12.87 -4.64 -3.90
C ASN A 472 -12.22 -3.35 -3.36
N THR A 473 -11.42 -2.69 -4.18
CA THR A 473 -10.57 -1.55 -3.78
C THR A 473 -10.91 -0.29 -4.55
N GLN A 474 -10.84 0.86 -3.90
CA GLN A 474 -10.89 2.19 -4.52
C GLN A 474 -9.49 2.82 -4.48
N ILE A 475 -9.03 3.31 -5.64
CA ILE A 475 -7.72 3.94 -5.82
C ILE A 475 -7.96 5.31 -6.45
N ASP A 476 -7.50 6.35 -5.78
CA ASP A 476 -7.69 7.73 -6.23
C ASP A 476 -6.42 8.56 -6.01
N ASP A 477 -6.14 9.48 -6.93
CA ASP A 477 -4.98 10.37 -6.91
C ASP A 477 -3.64 9.65 -6.63
N SER A 478 -3.48 8.42 -7.13
CA SER A 478 -2.37 7.55 -6.77
C SER A 478 -1.53 7.16 -7.99
N TYR A 479 -0.23 6.94 -7.80
CA TYR A 479 0.65 6.74 -8.94
C TYR A 479 1.85 5.84 -8.68
N SER A 480 2.38 5.28 -9.76
CA SER A 480 3.64 4.54 -9.77
C SER A 480 4.61 5.12 -10.79
N ILE A 481 5.87 5.25 -10.40
CA ILE A 481 6.98 5.58 -11.31
C ILE A 481 8.04 4.51 -11.13
N VAL A 482 8.17 3.65 -12.15
CA VAL A 482 9.09 2.52 -12.13
C VAL A 482 9.99 2.59 -13.35
N SER A 483 11.31 2.64 -13.15
CA SER A 483 12.25 2.74 -14.27
C SER A 483 12.09 1.58 -15.25
N ILE A 484 12.11 0.36 -14.72
CA ILE A 484 11.88 -0.90 -15.42
C ILE A 484 11.04 -1.82 -14.52
N LEU A 485 9.90 -2.26 -15.04
CA LEU A 485 9.03 -3.26 -14.43
C LEU A 485 9.15 -4.56 -15.22
N ASN A 486 9.77 -5.57 -14.62
CA ASN A 486 9.92 -6.90 -15.22
C ASN A 486 8.91 -7.89 -14.62
N GLY A 487 8.61 -8.96 -15.35
CA GLY A 487 7.75 -10.06 -14.92
C GLY A 487 7.27 -10.88 -16.13
N THR A 488 6.43 -11.88 -15.90
CA THR A 488 6.05 -12.83 -16.96
C THR A 488 4.60 -12.72 -17.42
N ASN A 489 3.64 -12.59 -16.50
CA ASN A 489 2.22 -12.56 -16.82
C ASN A 489 1.43 -11.59 -15.92
N SER A 490 0.46 -10.88 -16.50
CA SER A 490 -0.43 -9.95 -15.79
C SER A 490 0.37 -8.85 -15.09
N LEU A 491 1.01 -8.03 -15.92
CA LEU A 491 1.88 -6.93 -15.53
C LEU A 491 1.17 -5.60 -15.78
N GLY A 492 0.99 -4.80 -14.73
CA GLY A 492 0.45 -3.46 -14.84
C GLY A 492 1.44 -2.43 -14.33
N GLY A 493 1.60 -1.30 -15.02
CA GLY A 493 2.34 -0.19 -14.45
C GLY A 493 1.72 0.26 -13.12
N LEU A 494 0.41 0.22 -12.96
CA LEU A 494 -0.28 0.50 -11.69
C LEU A 494 -0.67 -0.79 -10.95
N ILE A 495 -1.45 -1.69 -11.58
CA ILE A 495 -1.94 -2.93 -10.95
C ILE A 495 -1.68 -4.17 -11.81
N GLY A 496 -1.10 -5.22 -11.24
CA GLY A 496 -0.91 -6.49 -11.97
C GLY A 496 -2.24 -7.14 -12.37
N ARG A 497 -3.08 -7.45 -11.38
CA ARG A 497 -4.45 -7.98 -11.56
C ARG A 497 -5.47 -7.21 -10.73
N MET A 498 -6.64 -6.94 -11.28
CA MET A 498 -7.73 -6.28 -10.55
C MET A 498 -9.07 -7.02 -10.67
N SER A 499 -9.88 -6.96 -9.62
CA SER A 499 -11.28 -7.40 -9.63
C SER A 499 -12.15 -6.50 -8.76
N ASN A 500 -13.30 -6.06 -9.29
CA ASN A 500 -14.20 -5.10 -8.63
C ASN A 500 -13.45 -3.90 -8.02
N THR A 501 -12.54 -3.30 -8.80
CA THR A 501 -11.64 -2.22 -8.34
C THR A 501 -11.92 -0.96 -9.14
N GLN A 502 -11.99 0.19 -8.46
CA GLN A 502 -12.25 1.50 -9.07
C GLN A 502 -10.97 2.33 -9.04
N ILE A 503 -10.61 2.92 -10.17
CA ILE A 503 -9.40 3.71 -10.34
C ILE A 503 -9.78 5.08 -10.90
N SER A 504 -9.40 6.15 -10.20
CA SER A 504 -9.60 7.53 -10.64
C SER A 504 -8.34 8.36 -10.47
N ASN A 505 -8.15 9.36 -11.35
CA ASN A 505 -7.06 10.36 -11.25
C ASN A 505 -5.66 9.77 -11.05
N SER A 506 -5.42 8.56 -11.57
CA SER A 506 -4.25 7.76 -11.23
C SER A 506 -3.41 7.47 -12.47
N TYR A 507 -2.11 7.28 -12.28
CA TYR A 507 -1.23 7.10 -13.43
C TYR A 507 -0.03 6.21 -13.17
N SER A 508 0.56 5.71 -14.25
CA SER A 508 1.86 5.06 -14.22
C SER A 508 2.81 5.63 -15.27
N LYS A 509 4.08 5.78 -14.89
CA LYS A 509 5.17 6.12 -15.81
C LYS A 509 6.28 5.08 -15.72
N SER A 510 6.31 4.17 -16.69
CA SER A 510 7.19 3.00 -16.60
C SER A 510 7.65 2.42 -17.95
N THR A 511 8.79 1.75 -17.94
CA THR A 511 9.14 0.76 -18.98
C THR A 511 8.69 -0.61 -18.49
N ILE A 512 7.80 -1.28 -19.21
CA ILE A 512 7.24 -2.59 -18.83
C ILE A 512 7.78 -3.66 -19.76
N ASN A 513 8.42 -4.69 -19.20
CA ASN A 513 8.92 -5.85 -19.94
C ASN A 513 8.26 -7.12 -19.42
N GLY A 514 7.64 -7.90 -20.31
CA GLY A 514 7.08 -9.18 -19.94
C GLY A 514 6.58 -9.98 -21.14
N ASN A 515 5.79 -11.02 -20.88
CA ASN A 515 5.35 -11.93 -21.94
C ASN A 515 3.88 -11.69 -22.31
N ASN A 516 2.96 -11.99 -21.39
CA ASN A 516 1.51 -12.04 -21.64
C ASN A 516 0.72 -11.11 -20.70
N SER A 517 -0.34 -10.48 -21.23
CA SER A 517 -1.29 -9.67 -20.46
C SER A 517 -0.59 -8.49 -19.77
N LEU A 518 -0.03 -7.60 -20.59
CA LEU A 518 0.68 -6.40 -20.15
C LEU A 518 -0.21 -5.18 -20.37
N GLY A 519 -0.36 -4.36 -19.33
CA GLY A 519 -1.02 -3.07 -19.40
C GLY A 519 -0.15 -1.96 -18.84
N GLY A 520 -0.19 -0.79 -19.47
CA GLY A 520 0.45 0.40 -18.89
C GLY A 520 -0.11 0.77 -17.52
N LEU A 521 -1.41 0.56 -17.29
CA LEU A 521 -2.02 0.64 -15.97
C LEU A 521 -2.29 -0.75 -15.40
N ILE A 522 -3.03 -1.60 -16.11
CA ILE A 522 -3.54 -2.86 -15.57
C ILE A 522 -3.16 -4.05 -16.44
N GLY A 523 -2.49 -5.06 -15.86
CA GLY A 523 -2.16 -6.29 -16.59
C GLY A 523 -3.41 -7.04 -17.04
N SER A 524 -4.28 -7.39 -16.10
CA SER A 524 -5.55 -8.04 -16.39
C SER A 524 -6.66 -7.71 -15.40
N THR A 525 -7.92 -7.70 -15.85
CA THR A 525 -9.05 -7.96 -14.95
C THR A 525 -9.11 -9.45 -14.62
N GLY A 526 -9.74 -9.83 -13.50
CA GLY A 526 -9.91 -11.23 -13.10
C GLY A 526 -10.47 -12.13 -14.20
N ASP A 527 -10.36 -13.46 -14.06
CA ASP A 527 -11.00 -14.39 -14.99
C ASP A 527 -12.55 -14.36 -14.85
N SER A 528 -13.26 -15.12 -15.69
CA SER A 528 -14.73 -15.15 -15.72
C SER A 528 -15.39 -15.66 -14.43
N THR A 529 -14.62 -16.20 -13.48
CA THR A 529 -15.12 -16.63 -12.16
C THR A 529 -15.10 -15.51 -11.12
N GLU A 530 -14.39 -14.41 -11.40
CA GLU A 530 -14.29 -13.27 -10.50
C GLU A 530 -15.34 -12.19 -10.81
N ASN A 531 -15.93 -11.64 -9.75
CA ASN A 531 -16.89 -10.54 -9.87
C ASN A 531 -16.16 -9.26 -10.30
N ASN A 532 -16.39 -8.83 -11.53
CA ASN A 532 -15.82 -7.60 -12.10
C ASN A 532 -16.88 -6.50 -12.31
N ASN A 533 -18.05 -6.61 -11.67
CA ASN A 533 -19.18 -5.73 -11.97
C ASN A 533 -18.97 -4.26 -11.61
N GLY A 534 -18.06 -3.94 -10.68
CA GLY A 534 -17.71 -2.57 -10.32
C GLY A 534 -16.31 -2.15 -10.75
N SER A 535 -15.66 -2.88 -11.66
CA SER A 535 -14.34 -2.51 -12.17
C SER A 535 -14.44 -1.31 -13.12
N SER A 536 -13.75 -0.20 -12.81
CA SER A 536 -13.74 1.01 -13.64
C SER A 536 -12.41 1.77 -13.59
N ILE A 537 -12.11 2.52 -14.65
CA ILE A 537 -10.94 3.39 -14.78
C ILE A 537 -11.40 4.73 -15.36
N THR A 538 -11.13 5.81 -14.64
CA THR A 538 -11.56 7.16 -15.02
C THR A 538 -10.41 8.16 -14.83
N ASP A 539 -10.30 9.15 -15.71
CA ASP A 539 -9.32 10.25 -15.59
C ASP A 539 -7.87 9.77 -15.36
N SER A 540 -7.51 8.61 -15.93
CA SER A 540 -6.27 7.90 -15.61
C SER A 540 -5.43 7.66 -16.85
N TYR A 541 -4.11 7.57 -16.68
CA TYR A 541 -3.23 7.50 -17.84
C TYR A 541 -1.93 6.73 -17.65
N PHE A 542 -1.37 6.28 -18.78
CA PHE A 542 -0.04 5.71 -18.85
C PHE A 542 0.86 6.51 -19.79
N GLU A 543 2.12 6.71 -19.39
CA GLU A 543 3.18 7.22 -20.26
C GLU A 543 4.41 6.31 -20.17
N GLY A 544 4.90 5.79 -21.29
CA GLY A 544 6.11 4.96 -21.25
C GLY A 544 6.26 3.99 -22.42
N THR A 545 6.93 2.87 -22.14
CA THR A 545 7.24 1.84 -23.14
C THR A 545 6.75 0.49 -22.64
N ILE A 546 6.15 -0.29 -23.52
CA ILE A 546 5.73 -1.67 -23.25
C ILE A 546 6.42 -2.59 -24.24
N ASN A 547 7.20 -3.54 -23.73
CA ASN A 547 7.89 -4.56 -24.49
C ASN A 547 7.35 -5.94 -24.12
N ALA A 548 6.59 -6.53 -25.03
CA ALA A 548 5.99 -7.83 -24.83
C ALA A 548 6.51 -8.87 -25.81
N SER A 549 6.75 -10.09 -25.32
CA SER A 549 7.15 -11.22 -26.17
C SER A 549 5.98 -12.11 -26.62
N GLU A 550 4.78 -11.92 -26.08
CA GLU A 550 3.59 -12.71 -26.41
C GLU A 550 2.35 -11.80 -26.65
N PHE A 551 1.18 -12.13 -26.07
CA PHE A 551 -0.13 -11.60 -26.46
C PHE A 551 -0.85 -10.79 -25.36
N ASN A 552 -1.96 -10.15 -25.72
CA ASN A 552 -2.83 -9.33 -24.86
C ASN A 552 -2.13 -8.09 -24.29
N ILE A 553 -1.76 -7.15 -25.17
CA ILE A 553 -0.92 -6.01 -24.80
C ILE A 553 -1.71 -4.73 -24.95
N GLY A 554 -1.88 -4.01 -23.85
CA GLY A 554 -2.62 -2.75 -23.78
C GLY A 554 -1.74 -1.60 -23.34
N GLY A 555 -1.87 -0.44 -23.98
CA GLY A 555 -1.28 0.77 -23.44
C GLY A 555 -1.90 1.19 -22.11
N LEU A 556 -3.17 0.84 -21.83
CA LEU A 556 -3.74 0.88 -20.47
C LEU A 556 -3.94 -0.52 -19.91
N ILE A 557 -4.64 -1.41 -20.64
CA ILE A 557 -5.17 -2.68 -20.13
C ILE A 557 -4.78 -3.84 -21.03
N GLY A 558 -4.05 -4.83 -20.50
CA GLY A 558 -3.68 -6.03 -21.27
C GLY A 558 -4.89 -6.88 -21.62
N TYR A 559 -5.58 -7.40 -20.59
CA TYR A 559 -6.76 -8.26 -20.72
C TYR A 559 -7.94 -7.75 -19.89
N ALA A 560 -9.15 -7.79 -20.46
CA ALA A 560 -10.39 -7.51 -19.74
C ALA A 560 -11.53 -8.46 -20.11
N ASN A 561 -12.31 -8.89 -19.11
CA ASN A 561 -13.58 -9.61 -19.31
C ASN A 561 -14.80 -8.74 -19.00
N LYS A 562 -14.66 -7.75 -18.12
CA LYS A 562 -15.66 -6.72 -17.83
C LYS A 562 -14.97 -5.49 -17.23
N LEU A 563 -15.13 -4.33 -17.88
CA LEU A 563 -14.47 -3.09 -17.48
C LEU A 563 -15.10 -1.88 -18.15
N GLU A 564 -15.23 -0.79 -17.39
CA GLU A 564 -15.51 0.54 -17.91
C GLU A 564 -14.24 1.40 -17.90
N ILE A 565 -13.90 2.01 -19.04
CA ILE A 565 -12.80 2.95 -19.20
C ILE A 565 -13.38 4.26 -19.71
N ASP A 566 -13.16 5.34 -18.97
CA ASP A 566 -13.68 6.66 -19.27
C ASP A 566 -12.60 7.74 -19.15
N ASN A 567 -12.59 8.70 -20.07
CA ASN A 567 -11.65 9.83 -20.11
C ASN A 567 -10.18 9.47 -19.78
N SER A 568 -9.70 8.34 -20.31
CA SER A 568 -8.41 7.77 -19.95
C SER A 568 -7.55 7.52 -21.18
N TYR A 569 -6.23 7.61 -21.04
CA TYR A 569 -5.36 7.60 -22.22
C TYR A 569 -4.00 6.98 -22.03
N SER A 570 -3.43 6.50 -23.13
CA SER A 570 -2.06 5.99 -23.17
C SER A 570 -1.21 6.79 -24.16
N LYS A 571 -0.03 7.21 -23.70
CA LYS A 571 1.03 7.79 -24.52
C LYS A 571 2.24 6.88 -24.51
N ALA A 572 2.32 5.95 -25.46
CA ALA A 572 3.25 4.85 -25.35
C ALA A 572 3.88 4.39 -26.67
N THR A 573 5.07 3.81 -26.55
CA THR A 573 5.63 2.91 -27.56
C THR A 573 5.35 1.48 -27.13
N ILE A 574 4.67 0.70 -27.97
CA ILE A 574 4.24 -0.67 -27.65
C ILE A 574 4.81 -1.63 -28.68
N THR A 575 5.55 -2.63 -28.20
CA THR A 575 5.94 -3.80 -28.99
C THR A 575 5.28 -5.06 -28.44
N GLY A 576 4.83 -5.95 -29.31
CA GLY A 576 4.13 -7.17 -28.93
C GLY A 576 3.93 -8.14 -30.09
N THR A 577 3.30 -9.29 -29.85
CA THR A 577 3.01 -10.24 -30.94
C THR A 577 1.57 -10.08 -31.44
N SER A 578 0.57 -10.39 -30.61
CA SER A 578 -0.84 -10.47 -30.98
C SER A 578 -1.75 -9.79 -29.96
N SER A 579 -2.90 -9.29 -30.41
CA SER A 579 -3.89 -8.61 -29.57
C SER A 579 -3.30 -7.39 -28.88
N VAL A 580 -2.83 -6.44 -29.69
CA VAL A 580 -2.14 -5.24 -29.24
C VAL A 580 -3.03 -4.01 -29.46
N GLY A 581 -3.32 -3.29 -28.39
CA GLY A 581 -4.10 -2.07 -28.37
C GLY A 581 -3.43 -0.96 -27.58
N GLY A 582 -3.57 0.30 -28.00
CA GLY A 582 -3.07 1.43 -27.21
C GLY A 582 -3.88 1.72 -25.95
N VAL A 583 -5.13 1.27 -25.87
CA VAL A 583 -5.94 1.33 -24.64
C VAL A 583 -6.18 -0.08 -24.11
N LEU A 584 -6.77 -0.97 -24.91
CA LEU A 584 -7.10 -2.34 -24.51
C LEU A 584 -6.49 -3.36 -25.49
N GLY A 585 -5.71 -4.32 -24.98
CA GLY A 585 -5.18 -5.42 -25.79
C GLY A 585 -6.27 -6.40 -26.22
N TYR A 586 -6.88 -7.08 -25.24
CA TYR A 586 -7.91 -8.11 -25.48
C TYR A 586 -9.10 -7.96 -24.51
N GLY A 587 -10.28 -7.71 -25.07
CA GLY A 587 -11.56 -7.63 -24.36
C GLY A 587 -12.50 -8.79 -24.71
N GLN A 588 -12.97 -9.55 -23.73
CA GLN A 588 -13.95 -10.62 -23.94
C GLN A 588 -15.10 -10.55 -22.95
N GLY A 589 -16.13 -9.79 -23.30
CA GLY A 589 -17.38 -9.71 -22.56
C GLY A 589 -18.17 -11.01 -22.63
N SER A 590 -18.78 -11.41 -21.50
CA SER A 590 -19.71 -12.55 -21.46
C SER A 590 -21.13 -12.14 -21.85
N SER A 591 -21.45 -10.86 -21.68
CA SER A 591 -22.71 -10.20 -22.00
C SER A 591 -22.45 -8.93 -22.82
N THR A 592 -23.49 -8.44 -23.48
CA THR A 592 -23.46 -7.19 -24.24
C THR A 592 -22.99 -6.02 -23.37
N ASN A 593 -21.99 -5.29 -23.84
CA ASN A 593 -21.46 -4.07 -23.22
C ASN A 593 -20.69 -4.32 -21.90
N ASP A 594 -20.22 -5.54 -21.66
CA ASP A 594 -19.32 -5.79 -20.53
C ASP A 594 -18.00 -5.00 -20.67
N ILE A 595 -17.60 -4.66 -21.89
CA ILE A 595 -16.46 -3.76 -22.15
C ILE A 595 -16.98 -2.42 -22.66
N SER A 596 -16.69 -1.33 -21.93
CA SER A 596 -17.04 0.04 -22.33
C SER A 596 -15.78 0.90 -22.36
N ILE A 597 -15.52 1.56 -23.49
CA ILE A 597 -14.43 2.52 -23.66
C ILE A 597 -15.02 3.83 -24.19
N THR A 598 -14.98 4.87 -23.36
CA THR A 598 -15.56 6.18 -23.64
C THR A 598 -14.52 7.28 -23.47
N ASP A 599 -14.55 8.28 -24.36
CA ASP A 599 -13.70 9.48 -24.30
C ASP A 599 -12.20 9.19 -24.11
N SER A 600 -11.75 8.03 -24.58
CA SER A 600 -10.41 7.50 -24.32
C SER A 600 -9.57 7.42 -25.57
N TYR A 601 -8.25 7.56 -25.44
CA TYR A 601 -7.39 7.68 -26.62
C TYR A 601 -6.00 7.10 -26.47
N PHE A 602 -5.39 6.87 -27.63
CA PHE A 602 -3.99 6.48 -27.76
C PHE A 602 -3.21 7.47 -28.65
N GLU A 603 -2.00 7.79 -28.23
CA GLU A 603 -1.02 8.57 -28.99
C GLU A 603 0.36 7.88 -28.85
N GLY A 604 0.99 7.51 -29.97
CA GLY A 604 2.29 6.84 -29.93
C GLY A 604 2.54 5.88 -31.07
N GLU A 605 3.33 4.84 -30.81
CA GLU A 605 3.73 3.85 -31.82
C GLU A 605 3.38 2.44 -31.36
N ILE A 606 2.81 1.65 -32.26
CA ILE A 606 2.58 0.22 -32.08
C ILE A 606 3.33 -0.51 -33.20
N ASP A 607 4.24 -1.40 -32.79
CA ASP A 607 4.97 -2.29 -33.69
C ASP A 607 4.80 -3.75 -33.22
N ALA A 608 3.90 -4.47 -33.88
CA ALA A 608 3.57 -5.84 -33.54
C ALA A 608 4.01 -6.84 -34.62
N SER A 609 4.20 -8.11 -34.24
CA SER A 609 4.71 -9.15 -35.14
C SER A 609 3.69 -10.22 -35.53
N SER A 610 2.39 -9.99 -35.31
CA SER A 610 1.30 -10.94 -35.58
C SER A 610 -0.04 -10.19 -35.70
N ASP A 611 -1.14 -10.76 -35.19
CA ASP A 611 -2.50 -10.37 -35.54
C ASP A 611 -3.23 -9.52 -34.46
N TYR A 612 -4.36 -8.92 -34.85
CA TYR A 612 -5.30 -8.21 -33.96
C TYR A 612 -4.72 -6.92 -33.37
N ILE A 613 -4.37 -5.99 -34.24
CA ILE A 613 -3.63 -4.79 -33.86
C ILE A 613 -4.50 -3.55 -34.06
N GLY A 614 -4.70 -2.74 -33.02
CA GLY A 614 -5.50 -1.53 -33.11
C GLY A 614 -4.92 -0.37 -32.32
N GLY A 615 -5.20 0.86 -32.75
CA GLY A 615 -4.73 2.03 -32.02
C GLY A 615 -5.36 2.16 -30.63
N VAL A 616 -6.67 1.93 -30.48
CA VAL A 616 -7.34 1.89 -29.17
C VAL A 616 -7.49 0.45 -28.71
N VAL A 617 -7.97 -0.46 -29.56
CA VAL A 617 -8.29 -1.85 -29.17
C VAL A 617 -7.67 -2.88 -30.10
N GLY A 618 -6.95 -3.87 -29.56
CA GLY A 618 -6.48 -5.01 -30.35
C GLY A 618 -7.63 -5.93 -30.75
N TYR A 619 -8.30 -6.52 -29.76
CA TYR A 619 -9.48 -7.39 -29.91
C TYR A 619 -10.59 -7.00 -28.92
N VAL A 620 -11.85 -6.97 -29.35
CA VAL A 620 -13.00 -6.86 -28.44
C VAL A 620 -14.22 -7.67 -28.90
N ASP A 621 -14.83 -8.42 -27.99
CA ASP A 621 -16.16 -9.04 -28.13
C ASP A 621 -17.13 -8.43 -27.11
N ASN A 622 -18.35 -8.12 -27.56
CA ASN A 622 -19.43 -7.53 -26.76
C ASN A 622 -19.09 -6.17 -26.13
N GLY A 623 -18.44 -5.27 -26.89
CA GLY A 623 -18.03 -3.95 -26.41
C GLY A 623 -18.86 -2.76 -26.89
N ILE A 624 -18.67 -1.61 -26.25
CA ILE A 624 -19.03 -0.29 -26.77
C ILE A 624 -17.77 0.58 -26.79
N ILE A 625 -17.47 1.15 -27.94
CA ILE A 625 -16.38 2.11 -28.12
C ILE A 625 -17.03 3.44 -28.54
N ASN A 626 -16.98 4.44 -27.68
CA ASN A 626 -17.64 5.72 -27.90
C ASN A 626 -16.67 6.89 -27.74
N SER A 627 -16.77 7.90 -28.62
CA SER A 627 -15.96 9.12 -28.54
C SER A 627 -14.45 8.89 -28.42
N SER A 628 -13.97 7.73 -28.85
CA SER A 628 -12.59 7.28 -28.62
C SER A 628 -11.77 7.38 -29.88
N HIS A 629 -10.46 7.58 -29.75
CA HIS A 629 -9.65 7.88 -30.91
C HIS A 629 -8.17 7.50 -30.84
N THR A 630 -7.59 7.40 -32.03
CA THR A 630 -6.14 7.34 -32.22
C THR A 630 -5.72 8.49 -33.13
N LYS A 631 -4.67 9.23 -32.76
CA LYS A 631 -4.19 10.36 -33.56
C LYS A 631 -2.67 10.46 -33.54
N SER A 632 -2.10 10.85 -34.68
CA SER A 632 -0.64 11.08 -34.83
C SER A 632 0.20 9.84 -34.54
N SER A 633 -0.36 8.64 -34.77
CA SER A 633 0.27 7.35 -34.43
C SER A 633 0.65 6.55 -35.66
N THR A 634 1.67 5.69 -35.51
CA THR A 634 1.99 4.62 -36.47
C THR A 634 1.62 3.27 -35.86
N ILE A 635 0.87 2.46 -36.61
CA ILE A 635 0.39 1.14 -36.18
C ILE A 635 0.84 0.12 -37.23
N SER A 636 1.73 -0.79 -36.82
CA SER A 636 2.29 -1.84 -37.68
C SER A 636 2.03 -3.23 -37.08
N GLY A 637 1.81 -4.21 -37.95
CA GLY A 637 1.51 -5.59 -37.58
C GLY A 637 1.51 -6.52 -38.80
N ASP A 638 1.08 -7.77 -38.62
CA ASP A 638 0.86 -8.70 -39.73
C ASP A 638 -0.59 -8.66 -40.21
N ASP A 639 -1.54 -9.36 -39.58
CA ASP A 639 -2.93 -9.39 -40.07
C ASP A 639 -3.94 -8.74 -39.12
N LYS A 640 -5.10 -8.33 -39.65
CA LYS A 640 -6.25 -7.83 -38.87
C LYS A 640 -5.90 -6.57 -38.10
N ILE A 641 -5.58 -5.52 -38.85
CA ILE A 641 -5.07 -4.27 -38.30
C ILE A 641 -6.05 -3.13 -38.57
N GLY A 642 -6.38 -2.36 -37.54
CA GLY A 642 -7.21 -1.16 -37.64
C GLY A 642 -6.53 0.07 -37.06
N GLY A 643 -6.79 1.26 -37.62
CA GLY A 643 -6.32 2.50 -36.99
C GLY A 643 -6.92 2.75 -35.60
N LEU A 644 -8.14 2.25 -35.35
CA LEU A 644 -8.81 2.27 -34.05
C LEU A 644 -8.88 0.87 -33.44
N ILE A 645 -9.38 -0.12 -34.19
CA ILE A 645 -9.63 -1.48 -33.67
C ILE A 645 -9.12 -2.56 -34.61
N GLY A 646 -8.30 -3.48 -34.13
CA GLY A 646 -7.80 -4.61 -34.94
C GLY A 646 -8.94 -5.57 -35.32
N TYR A 647 -9.63 -6.08 -34.32
CA TYR A 647 -10.76 -6.99 -34.50
C TYR A 647 -11.88 -6.71 -33.50
N THR A 648 -13.10 -6.79 -34.00
CA THR A 648 -14.27 -6.59 -33.16
C THR A 648 -15.39 -7.55 -33.50
N LYS A 649 -16.14 -7.96 -32.46
CA LYS A 649 -17.31 -8.82 -32.57
C LYS A 649 -18.44 -8.32 -31.68
N ASN A 650 -19.68 -8.34 -32.17
CA ASN A 650 -20.87 -7.90 -31.44
C ASN A 650 -20.68 -6.55 -30.71
N THR A 651 -19.99 -5.60 -31.35
CA THR A 651 -19.55 -4.35 -30.71
C THR A 651 -20.11 -3.15 -31.44
N THR A 652 -20.41 -2.10 -30.69
CA THR A 652 -20.88 -0.82 -31.23
C THR A 652 -19.76 0.21 -31.17
N ILE A 653 -19.47 0.87 -32.30
CA ILE A 653 -18.47 1.93 -32.42
C ILE A 653 -19.19 3.23 -32.78
N ASN A 654 -19.14 4.21 -31.89
CA ASN A 654 -19.85 5.48 -32.03
C ASN A 654 -18.89 6.66 -31.93
N ASN A 655 -19.11 7.69 -32.75
CA ASN A 655 -18.42 9.00 -32.63
C ASN A 655 -16.89 8.88 -32.50
N SER A 656 -16.29 7.87 -33.13
CA SER A 656 -14.90 7.48 -32.91
C SER A 656 -14.08 7.66 -34.18
N TYR A 657 -12.77 7.86 -34.04
CA TYR A 657 -11.94 8.10 -35.22
C TYR A 657 -10.49 7.63 -35.11
N ALA A 658 -9.88 7.40 -36.27
CA ALA A 658 -8.45 7.16 -36.39
C ALA A 658 -7.83 8.13 -37.40
N ASP A 659 -6.78 8.85 -37.00
CA ASP A 659 -5.97 9.71 -37.87
C ASP A 659 -4.51 9.26 -37.76
N THR A 660 -4.19 8.19 -38.49
CA THR A 660 -2.97 7.38 -38.26
C THR A 660 -2.35 6.84 -39.55
N THR A 661 -1.12 6.36 -39.44
CA THR A 661 -0.48 5.51 -40.46
C THR A 661 -0.62 4.05 -40.04
N VAL A 662 -1.24 3.23 -40.89
CA VAL A 662 -1.47 1.80 -40.63
C VAL A 662 -0.75 0.93 -41.65
N LYS A 663 0.02 -0.05 -41.20
CA LYS A 663 0.81 -0.96 -42.04
C LYS A 663 0.55 -2.42 -41.64
N GLY A 664 0.21 -3.26 -42.61
CA GLY A 664 0.05 -4.70 -42.39
C GLY A 664 0.11 -5.53 -43.67
N ASN A 665 -0.30 -6.79 -43.57
CA ASN A 665 -0.39 -7.76 -44.64
C ASN A 665 -1.87 -7.95 -45.03
N ASN A 666 -2.67 -8.67 -44.24
CA ASN A 666 -4.07 -8.98 -44.59
C ASN A 666 -5.08 -8.29 -43.66
N TYR A 667 -6.25 -7.93 -44.20
CA TYR A 667 -7.37 -7.37 -43.44
C TYR A 667 -7.00 -6.07 -42.71
N VAL A 668 -6.51 -5.10 -43.48
CA VAL A 668 -6.00 -3.83 -42.96
C VAL A 668 -7.02 -2.71 -43.23
N GLY A 669 -7.56 -2.09 -42.19
CA GLY A 669 -8.52 -0.99 -42.30
C GLY A 669 -8.02 0.29 -41.62
N GLY A 670 -8.39 1.45 -42.16
CA GLY A 670 -8.04 2.72 -41.51
C GLY A 670 -8.78 2.96 -40.19
N LEU A 671 -9.97 2.38 -39.98
CA LEU A 671 -10.66 2.40 -38.69
C LEU A 671 -10.64 1.02 -38.03
N VAL A 672 -11.13 -0.01 -38.73
CA VAL A 672 -11.28 -1.37 -38.21
C VAL A 672 -10.62 -2.39 -39.13
N GLY A 673 -9.81 -3.30 -38.60
CA GLY A 673 -9.27 -4.42 -39.38
C GLY A 673 -10.38 -5.39 -39.79
N ILE A 674 -11.00 -6.06 -38.81
CA ILE A 674 -12.17 -6.93 -39.00
C ILE A 674 -13.35 -6.47 -38.13
N LEU A 675 -14.48 -6.25 -38.77
CA LEU A 675 -15.78 -6.03 -38.14
C LEU A 675 -16.63 -7.29 -38.28
N GLN A 676 -16.70 -8.10 -37.22
CA GLN A 676 -17.47 -9.34 -37.20
C GLN A 676 -18.79 -9.16 -36.45
N THR A 677 -19.84 -8.73 -37.16
CA THR A 677 -21.12 -8.27 -36.55
C THR A 677 -20.96 -6.99 -35.73
N GLY A 678 -22.07 -6.27 -35.53
CA GLY A 678 -22.08 -5.02 -34.76
C GLY A 678 -22.26 -3.78 -35.64
N GLU A 679 -22.01 -2.62 -35.05
CA GLU A 679 -22.36 -1.33 -35.64
C GLU A 679 -21.18 -0.36 -35.64
N VAL A 680 -21.04 0.40 -36.73
CA VAL A 680 -20.17 1.57 -36.82
C VAL A 680 -21.03 2.76 -37.15
N ASN A 681 -21.08 3.76 -36.27
CA ASN A 681 -21.93 4.93 -36.44
C ASN A 681 -21.13 6.21 -36.22
N ARG A 682 -21.38 7.22 -37.08
CA ARG A 682 -20.81 8.56 -36.93
C ARG A 682 -19.29 8.52 -36.70
N SER A 683 -18.57 7.67 -37.44
CA SER A 683 -17.15 7.42 -37.20
C SER A 683 -16.32 7.61 -38.47
N TYR A 684 -15.02 7.90 -38.33
CA TYR A 684 -14.21 8.20 -39.49
C TYR A 684 -12.73 7.82 -39.39
N SER A 685 -12.07 7.70 -40.55
CA SER A 685 -10.62 7.48 -40.63
C SER A 685 -9.92 8.45 -41.57
N LYS A 686 -8.67 8.79 -41.23
CA LYS A 686 -7.73 9.65 -41.96
C LYS A 686 -6.31 9.09 -41.86
N GLY A 687 -5.42 9.63 -42.69
CA GLY A 687 -4.03 9.22 -42.76
C GLY A 687 -3.77 8.26 -43.92
N THR A 688 -2.92 7.25 -43.70
CA THR A 688 -2.49 6.32 -44.75
C THR A 688 -2.63 4.88 -44.29
N VAL A 689 -3.02 4.00 -45.20
CA VAL A 689 -3.15 2.56 -44.93
C VAL A 689 -2.43 1.80 -46.04
N SER A 690 -1.55 0.87 -45.66
CA SER A 690 -0.85 0.00 -46.61
C SER A 690 -0.92 -1.47 -46.20
N GLY A 691 -1.12 -2.36 -47.17
CA GLY A 691 -0.87 -3.78 -46.98
C GLY A 691 -0.94 -4.65 -48.22
N ASP A 692 -1.10 -5.96 -48.05
CA ASP A 692 -1.11 -6.93 -49.13
C ASP A 692 -2.54 -7.18 -49.66
N LYS A 693 -3.44 -7.68 -48.81
CA LYS A 693 -4.78 -8.16 -49.21
C LYS A 693 -5.89 -7.65 -48.30
N TYR A 694 -7.02 -7.28 -48.90
CA TYR A 694 -8.21 -6.77 -48.19
C TYR A 694 -7.89 -5.50 -47.38
N VAL A 695 -7.35 -4.51 -48.09
CA VAL A 695 -6.90 -3.24 -47.53
C VAL A 695 -7.92 -2.16 -47.85
N ALA A 696 -8.33 -1.36 -46.86
CA ALA A 696 -9.37 -0.35 -47.05
C ALA A 696 -9.26 0.89 -46.19
N GLY A 697 -9.95 1.95 -46.60
CA GLY A 697 -9.98 3.22 -45.87
C GLY A 697 -10.70 3.12 -44.54
N LEU A 698 -11.86 2.44 -44.45
CA LEU A 698 -12.61 2.31 -43.19
C LEU A 698 -12.46 0.93 -42.57
N VAL A 699 -12.94 -0.13 -43.24
CA VAL A 699 -12.96 -1.50 -42.69
C VAL A 699 -12.24 -2.47 -43.61
N GLY A 700 -11.22 -3.17 -43.11
CA GLY A 700 -10.49 -4.18 -43.89
C GLY A 700 -11.41 -5.31 -44.35
N SER A 701 -12.11 -5.95 -43.41
CA SER A 701 -13.14 -6.96 -43.70
C SER A 701 -14.40 -6.79 -42.83
N GLY A 702 -15.56 -6.74 -43.48
CA GLY A 702 -16.86 -6.88 -42.83
C GLY A 702 -17.36 -8.32 -42.98
N SER A 703 -17.39 -9.06 -41.86
CA SER A 703 -17.66 -10.50 -41.84
C SER A 703 -18.87 -10.85 -40.97
N SER A 704 -20.01 -11.18 -41.57
CA SER A 704 -21.27 -11.39 -40.86
C SER A 704 -21.70 -12.87 -40.91
N PHE A 705 -21.56 -13.61 -39.81
CA PHE A 705 -21.91 -15.05 -39.76
C PHE A 705 -23.01 -15.39 -38.75
N SER A 706 -23.29 -14.51 -37.79
CA SER A 706 -24.24 -14.75 -36.71
C SER A 706 -25.21 -13.58 -36.45
N ASN A 707 -24.91 -12.39 -36.97
CA ASN A 707 -25.74 -11.19 -36.86
C ASN A 707 -25.34 -10.17 -37.93
N ASN A 708 -26.17 -9.17 -38.19
CA ASN A 708 -25.95 -8.13 -39.19
C ASN A 708 -24.77 -7.22 -38.84
N ILE A 709 -24.19 -6.61 -39.88
CA ILE A 709 -23.26 -5.48 -39.77
C ILE A 709 -23.97 -4.23 -40.29
N ILE A 710 -23.90 -3.15 -39.53
CA ILE A 710 -24.49 -1.86 -39.91
C ILE A 710 -23.43 -0.77 -39.81
N ILE A 711 -23.13 -0.10 -40.92
CA ILE A 711 -22.27 1.08 -40.96
C ILE A 711 -23.12 2.27 -41.36
N ASN A 712 -23.28 3.22 -40.44
CA ASN A 712 -24.10 4.41 -40.61
C ASN A 712 -23.25 5.67 -40.50
N ASN A 713 -23.56 6.66 -41.33
CA ASN A 713 -23.05 8.02 -41.16
C ASN A 713 -21.53 8.09 -40.95
N SER A 714 -20.77 7.32 -41.73
CA SER A 714 -19.32 7.17 -41.50
C SER A 714 -18.54 7.51 -42.77
N TYR A 715 -17.30 7.97 -42.60
CA TYR A 715 -16.49 8.36 -43.76
C TYR A 715 -15.01 8.01 -43.61
N THR A 716 -14.32 7.99 -44.74
CA THR A 716 -12.85 7.83 -44.75
C THR A 716 -12.22 8.78 -45.77
N GLU A 717 -11.09 9.38 -45.39
CA GLU A 717 -10.24 10.18 -46.28
C GLU A 717 -8.85 9.59 -46.47
N VAL A 718 -8.68 8.33 -46.03
CA VAL A 718 -7.42 7.58 -46.04
C VAL A 718 -6.91 7.34 -47.45
N ASP A 719 -5.62 7.54 -47.66
CA ASP A 719 -4.95 7.06 -48.87
C ASP A 719 -4.49 5.60 -48.69
N VAL A 720 -5.04 4.72 -49.51
CA VAL A 720 -4.87 3.26 -49.44
C VAL A 720 -3.86 2.79 -50.47
N THR A 721 -2.92 1.95 -50.05
CA THR A 721 -1.96 1.23 -50.91
C THR A 721 -2.08 -0.27 -50.68
N ALA A 722 -2.29 -1.07 -51.73
CA ALA A 722 -2.46 -2.52 -51.63
C ALA A 722 -1.76 -3.28 -52.77
N ASN A 723 -1.39 -4.54 -52.54
CA ASN A 723 -0.89 -5.40 -53.62
C ASN A 723 -2.03 -6.13 -54.36
N GLU A 724 -3.04 -6.61 -53.63
CA GLU A 724 -4.16 -7.38 -54.16
C GLU A 724 -5.52 -6.66 -54.05
N TYR A 725 -6.42 -7.11 -53.19
CA TYR A 725 -7.80 -6.62 -53.13
C TYR A 725 -7.91 -5.39 -52.24
N SER A 726 -8.47 -4.31 -52.77
CA SER A 726 -8.68 -3.08 -52.01
C SER A 726 -9.94 -2.33 -52.43
N GLY A 727 -10.62 -1.75 -51.44
CA GLY A 727 -11.72 -0.83 -51.65
C GLY A 727 -11.47 0.47 -50.89
N GLY A 728 -11.99 1.59 -51.41
CA GLY A 728 -11.89 2.87 -50.72
C GLY A 728 -12.55 2.88 -49.33
N PHE A 729 -13.60 2.07 -49.12
CA PHE A 729 -14.36 2.01 -47.87
C PHE A 729 -14.24 0.64 -47.19
N ILE A 730 -14.53 -0.45 -47.90
CA ILE A 730 -14.40 -1.84 -47.40
C ILE A 730 -13.49 -2.66 -48.30
N GLY A 731 -12.60 -3.45 -47.70
CA GLY A 731 -11.67 -4.32 -48.44
C GLY A 731 -12.38 -5.59 -48.91
N TRP A 732 -12.98 -6.33 -47.97
CA TRP A 732 -13.76 -7.53 -48.25
C TRP A 732 -15.08 -7.55 -47.47
N GLY A 733 -16.20 -7.74 -48.19
CA GLY A 733 -17.51 -7.99 -47.60
C GLY A 733 -17.88 -9.46 -47.73
N ILE A 734 -18.12 -10.14 -46.61
CA ILE A 734 -18.61 -11.52 -46.56
C ILE A 734 -19.75 -11.66 -45.56
N THR A 735 -20.85 -12.26 -45.98
CA THR A 735 -22.00 -12.55 -45.10
C THR A 735 -22.48 -13.98 -45.31
N ASP A 736 -23.01 -14.62 -44.27
CA ASP A 736 -23.74 -15.89 -44.39
C ASP A 736 -25.18 -15.68 -44.85
N PRO A 737 -25.84 -16.71 -45.43
CA PRO A 737 -27.20 -16.56 -45.91
C PRO A 737 -28.12 -16.24 -44.73
N GLY A 738 -28.92 -15.18 -44.85
CA GLY A 738 -29.79 -14.70 -43.77
C GLY A 738 -29.22 -13.50 -42.99
N TYR A 739 -27.94 -13.16 -43.19
CA TYR A 739 -27.33 -11.97 -42.61
C TYR A 739 -26.85 -10.98 -43.68
N SER A 740 -26.75 -9.71 -43.28
CA SER A 740 -26.45 -8.60 -44.19
C SER A 740 -25.34 -7.69 -43.68
N LEU A 741 -24.64 -7.09 -44.64
CA LEU A 741 -23.76 -5.94 -44.45
C LEU A 741 -24.47 -4.72 -45.05
N SER A 742 -24.90 -3.80 -44.20
CA SER A 742 -25.62 -2.59 -44.61
C SER A 742 -24.76 -1.34 -44.40
N ILE A 743 -24.58 -0.54 -45.44
CA ILE A 743 -23.83 0.72 -45.42
C ILE A 743 -24.77 1.84 -45.81
N ASN A 744 -25.01 2.77 -44.89
CA ASN A 744 -25.94 3.86 -45.08
C ASN A 744 -25.24 5.21 -44.88
N ASN A 745 -25.58 6.17 -45.74
CA ASN A 745 -25.23 7.58 -45.57
C ASN A 745 -23.74 7.79 -45.32
N SER A 746 -22.88 7.10 -46.07
CA SER A 746 -21.45 7.02 -45.82
C SER A 746 -20.63 7.35 -47.08
N TYR A 747 -19.36 7.73 -46.93
CA TYR A 747 -18.53 8.02 -48.10
C TYR A 747 -17.03 7.71 -47.98
N ALA A 748 -16.40 7.43 -49.13
CA ALA A 748 -14.95 7.33 -49.27
C ALA A 748 -14.37 8.47 -50.11
N ASN A 749 -13.39 9.18 -49.55
CA ASN A 749 -12.71 10.32 -50.18
C ASN A 749 -11.20 10.17 -50.05
N GLY A 750 -10.70 8.99 -50.39
CA GLY A 750 -9.30 8.58 -50.32
C GLY A 750 -8.73 8.14 -51.68
N LYS A 751 -7.41 8.18 -51.84
CA LYS A 751 -6.75 7.53 -52.99
C LYS A 751 -6.76 6.01 -52.80
N VAL A 752 -6.92 5.25 -53.88
CA VAL A 752 -6.76 3.79 -53.85
C VAL A 752 -5.69 3.41 -54.87
N SER A 753 -4.57 2.84 -54.40
CA SER A 753 -3.44 2.44 -55.25
C SER A 753 -3.23 0.94 -55.13
N VAL A 754 -3.47 0.19 -56.20
CA VAL A 754 -3.33 -1.27 -56.20
C VAL A 754 -2.34 -1.71 -57.28
N THR A 755 -1.43 -2.63 -56.96
CA THR A 755 -0.44 -3.18 -57.92
C THR A 755 -1.12 -3.79 -59.15
N ASN A 756 -2.19 -4.56 -58.96
CA ASN A 756 -3.09 -4.97 -60.03
C ASN A 756 -4.40 -4.17 -60.00
N ALA A 757 -4.51 -3.18 -60.89
CA ALA A 757 -5.67 -2.29 -60.94
C ALA A 757 -7.03 -3.01 -61.02
N SER A 758 -7.11 -4.23 -61.59
CA SER A 758 -8.37 -5.01 -61.66
C SER A 758 -8.93 -5.49 -60.31
N ARG A 759 -8.11 -5.42 -59.26
CA ARG A 759 -8.44 -5.85 -57.89
C ARG A 759 -8.74 -4.67 -56.95
N GLY A 760 -8.60 -3.44 -57.43
CA GLY A 760 -8.95 -2.22 -56.70
C GLY A 760 -10.32 -1.67 -57.13
N HIS A 761 -11.05 -1.09 -56.18
CA HIS A 761 -12.36 -0.50 -56.42
C HIS A 761 -12.59 0.77 -55.59
N GLY A 762 -13.47 1.64 -56.08
CA GLY A 762 -13.77 2.93 -55.45
C GLY A 762 -14.38 2.85 -54.05
N PHE A 763 -15.18 1.81 -53.76
CA PHE A 763 -15.87 1.68 -52.48
C PHE A 763 -15.66 0.29 -51.83
N ILE A 764 -16.05 -0.80 -52.49
CA ILE A 764 -15.86 -2.18 -51.98
C ILE A 764 -14.92 -2.98 -52.88
N GLY A 765 -13.83 -3.50 -52.31
CA GLY A 765 -12.81 -4.27 -53.02
C GLY A 765 -13.30 -5.64 -53.51
N LEU A 766 -13.82 -6.46 -52.61
CA LEU A 766 -14.35 -7.79 -52.95
C LEU A 766 -15.64 -8.06 -52.18
N HIS A 767 -16.57 -8.77 -52.83
CA HIS A 767 -17.70 -9.40 -52.16
C HIS A 767 -17.96 -10.79 -52.75
N GLN A 768 -18.52 -11.70 -51.95
CA GLN A 768 -18.88 -13.04 -52.41
C GLN A 768 -20.24 -13.01 -53.14
N SER A 769 -20.34 -13.64 -54.31
CA SER A 769 -21.57 -13.74 -55.09
C SER A 769 -22.69 -14.44 -54.30
N GLY A 770 -23.92 -13.93 -54.38
CA GLY A 770 -25.09 -14.50 -53.71
C GLY A 770 -25.27 -14.10 -52.24
N ARG A 771 -24.50 -13.12 -51.74
CA ARG A 771 -24.59 -12.58 -50.38
C ARG A 771 -25.29 -11.22 -50.35
N THR A 772 -25.84 -10.82 -49.20
CA THR A 772 -26.63 -9.59 -49.04
C THR A 772 -25.76 -8.43 -48.57
N ILE A 773 -25.35 -7.57 -49.49
CA ILE A 773 -24.70 -6.29 -49.20
C ILE A 773 -25.64 -5.17 -49.65
N ASN A 774 -26.10 -4.37 -48.69
CA ASN A 774 -27.03 -3.26 -48.93
C ASN A 774 -26.28 -1.93 -48.83
N ILE A 775 -26.22 -1.17 -49.92
CA ILE A 775 -25.55 0.13 -49.93
C ILE A 775 -26.57 1.19 -50.27
N ASN A 776 -26.88 2.03 -49.29
CA ASN A 776 -27.89 3.06 -49.40
C ASN A 776 -27.24 4.43 -49.23
N ASN A 777 -27.56 5.35 -50.15
CA ASN A 777 -27.18 6.76 -50.05
C ASN A 777 -25.69 6.97 -49.75
N SER A 778 -24.82 6.13 -50.32
CA SER A 778 -23.38 6.13 -50.02
C SER A 778 -22.55 6.32 -51.29
N PHE A 779 -21.42 7.02 -51.11
CA PHE A 779 -20.69 7.63 -52.23
C PHE A 779 -19.17 7.42 -52.16
N TRP A 780 -18.49 7.62 -53.28
CA TRP A 780 -17.03 7.61 -53.32
C TRP A 780 -16.49 8.60 -54.35
N ASN A 781 -15.29 9.13 -54.09
CA ASN A 781 -14.66 10.13 -54.97
C ASN A 781 -13.93 9.46 -56.15
N THR A 782 -14.51 9.55 -57.36
CA THR A 782 -13.93 8.95 -58.59
C THR A 782 -12.61 9.59 -59.02
N THR A 783 -12.44 10.88 -58.71
CA THR A 783 -11.24 11.63 -59.06
C THR A 783 -10.07 11.29 -58.14
N LYS A 784 -10.33 11.15 -56.83
CA LYS A 784 -9.28 10.85 -55.86
C LYS A 784 -8.94 9.35 -55.83
N SER A 785 -9.93 8.46 -55.92
CA SER A 785 -9.69 7.02 -55.88
C SER A 785 -8.93 6.50 -57.10
N GLY A 786 -9.08 7.15 -58.27
CA GLY A 786 -8.50 6.70 -59.53
C GLY A 786 -9.34 5.64 -60.27
N TYR A 787 -10.54 5.34 -59.77
CA TYR A 787 -11.44 4.34 -60.34
C TYR A 787 -12.72 4.96 -60.90
N THR A 788 -13.36 4.28 -61.85
CA THR A 788 -14.67 4.68 -62.43
C THR A 788 -15.75 3.63 -62.27
N ASN A 789 -15.43 2.47 -61.70
CA ASN A 789 -16.34 1.38 -61.44
C ASN A 789 -16.22 0.89 -60.00
N ASP A 790 -17.29 0.25 -59.53
CA ASP A 790 -17.36 -0.36 -58.21
C ASP A 790 -18.23 -1.63 -58.31
N LYS A 791 -17.86 -2.70 -57.60
CA LYS A 791 -18.57 -3.99 -57.68
C LYS A 791 -19.82 -4.06 -56.81
N SER A 792 -20.12 -3.03 -56.02
CA SER A 792 -21.13 -3.10 -54.96
C SER A 792 -22.40 -2.29 -55.20
N GLY A 793 -22.50 -1.59 -56.33
CA GLY A 793 -23.66 -0.74 -56.65
C GLY A 793 -23.63 0.65 -56.01
N SER A 794 -22.52 1.03 -55.37
CA SER A 794 -22.30 2.37 -54.82
C SER A 794 -22.16 3.46 -55.91
N LYS A 795 -22.48 4.71 -55.59
CA LYS A 795 -22.48 5.82 -56.57
C LYS A 795 -21.18 6.65 -56.50
N GLY A 796 -20.40 6.62 -57.58
CA GLY A 796 -19.21 7.46 -57.72
C GLY A 796 -19.56 8.94 -57.99
N LEU A 797 -18.87 9.86 -57.32
CA LEU A 797 -18.97 11.31 -57.48
C LEU A 797 -17.61 11.90 -57.85
N SER A 798 -17.58 12.92 -58.71
CA SER A 798 -16.35 13.67 -59.02
C SER A 798 -15.89 14.53 -57.83
N ALA A 799 -14.66 15.02 -57.89
CA ALA A 799 -14.11 15.94 -56.88
C ALA A 799 -14.94 17.22 -56.65
N SER A 800 -15.70 17.68 -57.66
CA SER A 800 -16.61 18.82 -57.51
C SER A 800 -17.96 18.39 -56.92
N SER A 801 -18.52 17.28 -57.40
CA SER A 801 -19.83 16.78 -56.98
C SER A 801 -19.85 16.35 -55.51
N ILE A 802 -18.77 15.74 -55.00
CA ILE A 802 -18.69 15.32 -53.59
C ILE A 802 -18.69 16.50 -52.60
N LYS A 803 -18.59 17.75 -53.09
CA LYS A 803 -18.66 19.00 -52.31
C LYS A 803 -19.98 19.75 -52.50
N ASP A 804 -20.96 19.14 -53.15
CA ASP A 804 -22.28 19.72 -53.44
C ASP A 804 -23.33 19.21 -52.45
N LEU A 805 -23.83 20.11 -51.60
CA LEU A 805 -24.86 19.84 -50.60
C LEU A 805 -26.10 19.16 -51.19
N ASN A 806 -26.53 19.55 -52.39
CA ASN A 806 -27.79 19.07 -52.97
C ASN A 806 -27.74 17.58 -53.30
N ILE A 807 -26.56 17.02 -53.57
CA ILE A 807 -26.40 15.59 -53.82
C ILE A 807 -26.77 14.77 -52.57
N PHE A 808 -26.31 15.22 -51.41
CA PHE A 808 -26.55 14.55 -50.13
C PHE A 808 -27.98 14.76 -49.63
N LYS A 809 -28.53 15.98 -49.77
CA LYS A 809 -29.96 16.25 -49.46
C LYS A 809 -30.91 15.38 -50.28
N ASN A 810 -30.68 15.26 -51.58
CA ASN A 810 -31.49 14.42 -52.46
C ASN A 810 -31.36 12.92 -52.17
N ALA A 811 -30.28 12.52 -51.49
CA ALA A 811 -30.09 11.17 -50.99
C ALA A 811 -30.59 11.02 -49.53
N ASN A 812 -31.41 11.96 -49.05
CA ASN A 812 -32.00 11.97 -47.71
C ASN A 812 -30.97 11.90 -46.57
N TRP A 813 -29.80 12.52 -46.75
CA TRP A 813 -28.90 12.75 -45.63
C TRP A 813 -29.48 13.81 -44.71
N ASP A 814 -29.35 13.59 -43.41
CA ASP A 814 -29.53 14.63 -42.41
C ASP A 814 -28.30 15.56 -42.43
N ILE A 815 -28.32 16.52 -43.37
CA ILE A 815 -27.20 17.40 -43.70
C ILE A 815 -27.63 18.85 -43.86
N VAL A 816 -26.89 19.76 -43.24
CA VAL A 816 -27.11 21.21 -43.34
C VAL A 816 -25.82 21.93 -43.76
N GLU A 817 -25.98 23.07 -44.42
CA GLU A 817 -24.85 23.95 -44.72
C GLU A 817 -24.35 24.68 -43.48
N ASP A 818 -23.04 24.90 -43.43
CA ASP A 818 -22.39 25.68 -42.40
C ASP A 818 -21.55 26.80 -43.03
N SER A 819 -22.05 28.03 -42.94
CA SER A 819 -21.38 29.20 -43.50
C SER A 819 -20.08 29.58 -42.79
N THR A 820 -19.80 29.02 -41.61
CA THR A 820 -18.55 29.26 -40.88
C THR A 820 -17.40 28.37 -41.36
N MET A 821 -17.73 27.23 -41.97
CA MET A 821 -16.76 26.23 -42.43
C MET A 821 -16.35 26.44 -43.89
N ILE A 822 -15.08 26.16 -44.18
CA ILE A 822 -14.55 26.18 -45.55
C ILE A 822 -15.28 25.13 -46.40
N LYS A 823 -15.61 25.50 -47.64
CA LYS A 823 -16.25 24.57 -48.58
C LYS A 823 -15.41 23.31 -48.80
N GLY A 824 -15.98 22.16 -48.45
CA GLY A 824 -15.31 20.86 -48.45
C GLY A 824 -16.30 19.70 -48.59
N THR A 825 -15.84 18.49 -48.27
CA THR A 825 -16.69 17.30 -48.12
C THR A 825 -17.53 17.40 -46.83
N PRO A 826 -18.65 16.66 -46.74
CA PRO A 826 -19.43 16.60 -45.50
C PRO A 826 -18.60 16.11 -44.33
N VAL A 827 -18.75 16.73 -43.16
CA VAL A 827 -18.15 16.27 -41.90
C VAL A 827 -19.23 16.01 -40.86
N LEU A 828 -18.90 15.24 -39.85
CA LEU A 828 -19.82 14.94 -38.76
C LEU A 828 -19.95 16.14 -37.81
N SER A 829 -21.17 16.41 -37.34
CA SER A 829 -21.43 17.59 -36.51
C SER A 829 -20.67 17.56 -35.18
N TRP A 830 -20.49 16.39 -34.57
CA TRP A 830 -19.70 16.22 -33.35
C TRP A 830 -18.21 16.55 -33.54
N GLN A 831 -17.66 16.29 -34.73
CA GLN A 831 -16.25 16.55 -35.04
C GLN A 831 -15.89 18.04 -34.92
N VAL A 832 -16.88 18.93 -35.07
CA VAL A 832 -16.70 20.39 -35.01
C VAL A 832 -17.42 21.03 -33.82
N GLY A 833 -17.80 20.23 -32.81
CA GLY A 833 -18.45 20.73 -31.59
C GLY A 833 -19.87 21.27 -31.81
N LYS A 834 -20.58 20.76 -32.84
CA LYS A 834 -21.93 21.23 -33.21
C LYS A 834 -23.00 20.13 -33.08
N ASP A 835 -22.77 19.13 -32.25
CA ASP A 835 -23.77 18.08 -31.96
C ASP A 835 -24.86 18.56 -30.99
N GLY A 836 -26.00 17.84 -30.91
CA GLY A 836 -27.09 18.06 -29.96
C GLY A 836 -28.47 17.58 -30.45
N ASP A 837 -29.45 17.42 -29.53
CA ASP A 837 -30.75 16.75 -29.76
C ASP A 837 -31.63 17.32 -30.90
N THR A 838 -31.30 18.50 -31.44
CA THR A 838 -32.04 19.17 -32.53
C THR A 838 -31.17 19.54 -33.73
N LYS A 839 -29.94 19.03 -33.81
CA LYS A 839 -28.95 19.39 -34.84
C LYS A 839 -28.66 18.24 -35.81
N PRO A 840 -28.36 18.54 -37.08
CA PRO A 840 -28.15 17.53 -38.12
C PRO A 840 -26.92 16.65 -37.86
N ILE A 841 -26.93 15.42 -38.35
CA ILE A 841 -25.78 14.49 -38.31
C ILE A 841 -24.57 15.05 -39.06
N TRP A 842 -24.81 15.60 -40.26
CA TRP A 842 -23.76 16.06 -41.17
C TRP A 842 -23.79 17.57 -41.37
N LEU A 843 -22.60 18.15 -41.56
CA LEU A 843 -22.40 19.54 -41.93
C LEU A 843 -21.54 19.64 -43.19
N ILE A 844 -21.83 20.61 -44.05
CA ILE A 844 -20.97 20.92 -45.21
C ILE A 844 -20.70 22.42 -45.28
N GLY A 845 -19.42 22.79 -45.40
CA GLY A 845 -19.02 24.19 -45.44
C GLY A 845 -19.44 24.89 -46.73
N THR A 846 -19.74 26.18 -46.65
CA THR A 846 -20.02 27.04 -47.83
C THR A 846 -19.08 28.23 -47.94
N LYS A 847 -18.22 28.47 -46.93
CA LYS A 847 -17.27 29.58 -46.94
C LYS A 847 -16.25 29.37 -48.06
N VAL A 848 -16.33 30.20 -49.08
CA VAL A 848 -15.33 30.28 -50.14
C VAL A 848 -14.20 31.16 -49.62
N THR A 849 -13.01 30.60 -49.43
CA THR A 849 -11.82 31.41 -49.17
C THR A 849 -11.46 32.17 -50.44
N SER A 850 -11.33 33.50 -50.36
CA SER A 850 -10.74 34.29 -51.45
C SER A 850 -9.32 33.78 -51.70
N LYS A 851 -8.95 33.65 -52.98
CA LYS A 851 -7.69 33.07 -53.48
C LYS A 851 -6.42 33.57 -52.75
N PRO A 852 -5.34 32.77 -52.74
CA PRO A 852 -4.08 33.09 -52.06
C PRO A 852 -3.43 34.36 -52.65
N ILE A 853 -2.89 35.22 -51.77
CA ILE A 853 -1.92 36.23 -52.18
C ILE A 853 -0.69 35.47 -52.66
N ILE A 854 -0.34 35.67 -53.92
CA ILE A 854 0.92 35.24 -54.52
C ILE A 854 2.04 35.92 -53.72
N ASP A 855 2.91 35.13 -53.10
CA ASP A 855 4.19 35.59 -52.58
C ASP A 855 4.93 36.32 -53.69
N LYS A 856 5.11 37.62 -53.49
CA LYS A 856 6.08 38.43 -54.23
C LYS A 856 7.46 38.03 -53.67
N PRO A 857 8.46 37.72 -54.50
CA PRO A 857 9.74 37.27 -54.00
C PRO A 857 10.37 38.33 -53.09
N ALA A 858 10.90 37.87 -51.96
CA ALA A 858 11.68 38.66 -51.03
C ALA A 858 12.82 39.35 -51.78
N THR A 859 12.83 40.67 -51.73
CA THR A 859 14.02 41.47 -51.99
C THR A 859 14.65 41.76 -50.64
N GLU A 860 15.92 41.39 -50.50
CA GLU A 860 16.79 41.69 -49.38
C GLU A 860 16.83 43.20 -49.08
N THR A 861 16.80 43.59 -47.80
CA THR A 861 17.98 44.14 -47.11
C THR A 861 17.73 44.36 -45.61
N PRO A 862 18.79 44.32 -44.78
CA PRO A 862 18.72 44.35 -43.31
C PRO A 862 18.82 45.79 -42.77
N ASN A 863 18.25 46.04 -41.58
CA ASN A 863 18.90 46.82 -40.51
C ASN A 863 18.04 47.05 -39.26
N LYS A 864 18.72 46.87 -38.13
CA LYS A 864 18.47 47.26 -36.73
C LYS A 864 17.49 46.43 -35.89
#